data_AF-A0A4Q2WY55-F1
#
_entry.id   AF-A0A4Q2WY55-F1
#
_cell.length_a   1.000
_cell.length_b   1.000
_cell.length_c   1.000
_cell.angle_alpha   90.00
_cell.angle_beta   90.00
_cell.angle_gamma   90.00
#
_symmetry.space_group_name_H-M   'P 1'
#
loop_
_entity.id
_entity.type
_entity.pdbx_description
1 polymer ?
#
loop_
_entity_poly.entity_id
_entity_poly.type
_entity_poly.pdbx_seq_one_letter_code
_entity_poly.pdbx_strand_id
1 'polypeptide(L)'
;MKVLGRYHCRGGKWQVGAARIAAFALLAASVASVAGVAHASDLVLARGVQDLVAQAESVTIADLVGAQARRNSRGNLIVTDYRFRTVQSVLGVAAPEFVLTQGGGTLAGETQAISDAPELRVGERYLVFVRPGRGELFPPFVGGAQGVYRLSPDGSATALGGARERQAGDALLAQVQALVQQRGTTPPRAPSRVTMPPGSYPQKAYLPIALTPPPAAGRAPAAIDAAGRLDAPASGATGATQTGPAAEGVQTDGPGPDYLYQHRITPPAVINGFPHDWTPWHPEEEYQMFRWNQFGGDVLRVYATPTGNWAWENDRFDLAGWPDDATMIAQFGEGWGPTTLGITWSRWFGDGPIVESDVALNPAYCWTMDEVVALDDGTDCWGFRQTMLHELGHVWGLQHPWETQDVWWDSVMNYSPKRDRFAQLFTDDANAVRAAFAGPGIHDALISLYTTADSTTSMNASYTATQGFPVSVRHGDDLSTWITNAFKVENLGTDEILNPVVEFYLSQQRLNWSAYAYLGNASYPTVPTYFTYTYSLPWLPVPAWTPTGDYYFAAFLPATDAIDYNNSAWADAGMTVHVDNVPTTLVPELYWQTSETGLIGPAGKWRFDFQGAAGTTYWFSLCGGTGGSATFDTTISIAYGSTELAYDDDTCGLQSELAFTAPYDATFSVTIGSYDNLYQGSFAMGYRREINDVIFADGFGP
;
A
#
# COMPACT_ATOMS: atom_id res chain seq x y z
N MET A 1 -16.46 -41.43 -38.58
CA MET A 1 -16.10 -41.22 -39.99
C MET A 1 -16.28 -39.74 -40.32
N LYS A 2 -15.24 -38.92 -40.12
CA LYS A 2 -15.12 -37.54 -40.61
C LYS A 2 -13.64 -37.15 -40.52
N VAL A 3 -13.19 -36.47 -41.57
CA VAL A 3 -11.84 -36.53 -42.15
C VAL A 3 -10.97 -35.37 -41.64
N LEU A 4 -9.71 -35.69 -41.36
CA LEU A 4 -8.61 -34.78 -41.04
C LEU A 4 -8.19 -33.93 -42.26
N GLY A 5 -8.06 -32.61 -42.08
CA GLY A 5 -7.48 -31.70 -43.06
C GLY A 5 -6.11 -31.20 -42.60
N ARG A 6 -5.05 -31.59 -43.31
CA ARG A 6 -3.68 -31.05 -43.21
C ARG A 6 -3.56 -29.77 -44.05
N TYR A 7 -2.97 -28.72 -43.52
CA TYR A 7 -2.49 -27.57 -44.30
C TYR A 7 -0.98 -27.65 -44.50
N HIS A 8 -0.57 -27.53 -45.78
CA HIS A 8 0.81 -27.38 -46.25
C HIS A 8 1.11 -25.87 -46.41
N CYS A 9 2.21 -25.39 -45.84
CA CYS A 9 2.80 -24.09 -46.20
C CYS A 9 3.96 -24.29 -47.17
N ARG A 10 3.87 -23.72 -48.37
CA ARG A 10 4.99 -23.52 -49.31
C ARG A 10 5.45 -22.07 -49.23
N GLY A 11 6.67 -21.83 -48.73
CA GLY A 11 7.33 -20.53 -48.78
C GLY A 11 8.13 -20.36 -50.07
N GLY A 12 7.75 -19.38 -50.89
CA GLY A 12 8.47 -18.94 -52.08
C GLY A 12 9.54 -17.91 -51.74
N LYS A 13 10.72 -18.05 -52.38
CA LYS A 13 11.85 -17.13 -52.28
C LYS A 13 11.58 -15.83 -53.04
N TRP A 14 11.93 -14.69 -52.45
CA TRP A 14 12.20 -13.44 -53.16
C TRP A 14 13.52 -12.85 -52.67
N GLN A 15 14.47 -12.71 -53.60
CA GLN A 15 15.70 -11.93 -53.44
C GLN A 15 15.45 -10.49 -53.90
N VAL A 16 15.82 -9.51 -53.06
CA VAL A 16 16.21 -8.14 -53.43
C VAL A 16 17.14 -7.71 -52.28
N GLY A 17 18.43 -7.40 -52.44
CA GLY A 17 19.03 -6.42 -53.31
C GLY A 17 19.61 -5.32 -52.42
N ALA A 18 20.91 -5.38 -52.13
CA ALA A 18 21.62 -4.42 -51.30
C ALA A 18 21.84 -3.09 -52.05
N ALA A 19 21.52 -1.96 -51.42
CA ALA A 19 22.08 -0.67 -51.80
C ALA A 19 22.14 0.29 -50.59
N ARG A 20 23.31 0.92 -50.48
CA ARG A 20 23.78 1.89 -49.49
C ARG A 20 22.94 3.18 -49.49
N ILE A 21 22.79 3.82 -48.33
CA ILE A 21 22.92 5.28 -48.13
C ILE A 21 23.34 5.51 -46.67
N ALA A 22 24.37 6.35 -46.52
CA ALA A 22 24.95 6.79 -45.26
C ALA A 22 24.26 8.06 -44.73
N ALA A 23 24.36 8.22 -43.41
CA ALA A 23 24.45 9.48 -42.66
C ALA A 23 23.28 10.46 -42.71
N PHE A 24 22.47 10.44 -41.65
CA PHE A 24 21.98 11.66 -40.99
C PHE A 24 22.03 11.44 -39.47
N ALA A 25 23.05 12.02 -38.84
CA ALA A 25 23.12 12.22 -37.41
C ALA A 25 22.72 13.67 -37.13
N LEU A 26 21.62 13.89 -36.40
CA LEU A 26 21.39 15.10 -35.61
C LEU A 26 20.10 14.98 -34.77
N LEU A 27 20.29 15.12 -33.45
CA LEU A 27 19.34 15.61 -32.45
C LEU A 27 18.00 14.86 -32.25
N ALA A 28 17.99 13.92 -31.31
CA ALA A 28 16.82 13.59 -30.48
C ALA A 28 17.29 13.05 -29.11
N ALA A 29 18.05 13.88 -28.39
CA ALA A 29 18.34 13.68 -26.97
C ALA A 29 17.64 14.80 -26.20
N SER A 30 16.35 14.64 -25.92
CA SER A 30 15.61 15.40 -24.90
C SER A 30 14.17 14.91 -24.83
N VAL A 31 13.70 14.73 -23.59
CA VAL A 31 12.39 14.24 -23.12
C VAL A 31 12.36 12.74 -22.81
N ALA A 32 13.22 12.34 -21.87
CA ALA A 32 12.83 11.29 -20.94
C ALA A 32 11.70 11.87 -20.08
N SER A 33 10.49 11.38 -20.33
CA SER A 33 9.30 11.63 -19.54
C SER A 33 9.56 11.26 -18.08
N VAL A 34 9.64 12.27 -17.21
CA VAL A 34 9.31 12.14 -15.79
C VAL A 34 7.80 11.91 -15.76
N ALA A 35 7.38 10.67 -16.00
CA ALA A 35 6.07 10.23 -15.58
C ALA A 35 6.16 10.09 -14.05
N GLY A 36 5.86 11.18 -13.35
CA GLY A 36 5.55 11.09 -11.93
C GLY A 36 4.39 10.11 -11.81
N VAL A 37 4.66 8.95 -11.22
CA VAL A 37 3.63 7.98 -10.88
C VAL A 37 2.71 8.70 -9.90
N ALA A 38 1.49 9.01 -10.33
CA ALA A 38 0.49 9.56 -9.44
C ALA A 38 0.13 8.45 -8.45
N HIS A 39 0.74 8.51 -7.26
CA HIS A 39 0.43 7.59 -6.17
C HIS A 39 -0.98 7.88 -5.66
N ALA A 40 -1.85 6.88 -5.72
CA ALA A 40 -3.20 6.98 -5.19
C ALA A 40 -3.14 6.85 -3.66
N SER A 41 -3.50 7.92 -2.96
CA SER A 41 -3.73 7.89 -1.52
C SER A 41 -5.22 7.97 -1.21
N ASP A 42 -5.57 7.60 0.02
CA ASP A 42 -6.74 8.04 0.79
C ASP A 42 -7.94 7.08 0.96
N LEU A 43 -8.47 7.13 2.20
CA LEU A 43 -9.72 6.48 2.67
C LEU A 43 -10.95 7.19 2.06
N VAL A 44 -10.69 8.38 1.53
CA VAL A 44 -11.46 9.12 0.55
C VAL A 44 -10.52 9.45 -0.60
N LEU A 45 -10.49 8.67 -1.69
CA LEU A 45 -9.55 8.81 -2.83
C LEU A 45 -9.04 10.25 -3.05
N ALA A 46 -7.75 10.49 -2.82
CA ALA A 46 -7.14 11.82 -2.92
C ALA A 46 -7.42 12.44 -4.28
N ARG A 47 -8.00 13.63 -4.28
CA ARG A 47 -8.34 14.36 -5.49
C ARG A 47 -7.38 15.53 -5.66
N GLY A 48 -6.52 15.43 -6.67
CA GLY A 48 -5.81 16.61 -7.17
C GLY A 48 -6.80 17.68 -7.66
N VAL A 49 -6.37 18.94 -7.69
CA VAL A 49 -7.20 20.09 -8.12
C VAL A 49 -7.83 19.85 -9.51
N GLN A 50 -7.11 19.19 -10.42
CA GLN A 50 -7.64 18.79 -11.73
C GLN A 50 -8.91 17.91 -11.62
N ASP A 51 -8.88 16.95 -10.72
CA ASP A 51 -10.00 16.05 -10.47
C ASP A 51 -11.17 16.77 -9.80
N LEU A 52 -10.89 17.70 -8.88
CA LEU A 52 -11.90 18.55 -8.25
C LEU A 52 -12.63 19.40 -9.31
N VAL A 53 -11.87 20.06 -10.20
CA VAL A 53 -12.43 20.86 -11.31
C VAL A 53 -13.21 19.99 -12.30
N ALA A 54 -12.67 18.83 -12.69
CA ALA A 54 -13.31 17.95 -13.66
C ALA A 54 -14.68 17.45 -13.17
N GLN A 55 -14.82 17.28 -11.86
CA GLN A 55 -16.00 16.70 -11.22
C GLN A 55 -17.02 17.71 -10.70
N ALA A 56 -16.62 18.95 -10.46
CA ALA A 56 -17.50 19.99 -9.95
C ALA A 56 -18.60 20.37 -10.95
N GLU A 57 -19.80 20.66 -10.47
CA GLU A 57 -20.80 21.36 -11.27
C GLU A 57 -20.54 22.86 -11.28
N SER A 58 -20.14 23.40 -10.13
CA SER A 58 -19.68 24.78 -10.00
C SER A 58 -18.45 24.89 -9.10
N VAL A 59 -17.64 25.91 -9.36
CA VAL A 59 -16.50 26.27 -8.53
C VAL A 59 -16.65 27.74 -8.17
N THR A 60 -16.74 28.04 -6.89
CA THR A 60 -17.15 29.35 -6.41
C THR A 60 -16.28 29.80 -5.25
N ILE A 61 -15.86 31.06 -5.27
CA ILE A 61 -15.35 31.75 -4.08
C ILE A 61 -16.55 32.39 -3.40
N ALA A 62 -16.79 32.07 -2.13
CA ALA A 62 -17.94 32.57 -1.39
C ALA A 62 -17.62 32.84 0.09
N ASP A 63 -18.30 33.83 0.65
CA ASP A 63 -18.32 34.07 2.10
C ASP A 63 -19.40 33.20 2.73
N LEU A 64 -19.09 32.48 3.81
CA LEU A 64 -20.11 31.78 4.59
C LEU A 64 -20.81 32.77 5.52
N VAL A 65 -22.07 33.11 5.24
CA VAL A 65 -22.82 34.19 5.93
C VAL A 65 -23.88 33.67 6.91
N GLY A 66 -24.04 32.36 7.03
CA GLY A 66 -24.93 31.75 8.02
C GLY A 66 -24.86 30.23 7.99
N ALA A 67 -25.13 29.62 9.14
CA ALA A 67 -25.29 28.19 9.30
C ALA A 67 -26.53 27.95 10.16
N GLN A 68 -27.43 27.07 9.72
CA GLN A 68 -28.65 26.74 10.46
C GLN A 68 -28.83 25.23 10.50
N ALA A 69 -28.71 24.64 11.69
CA ALA A 69 -29.03 23.24 11.90
C ALA A 69 -30.55 23.03 11.93
N ARG A 70 -31.00 21.91 11.35
CA ARG A 70 -32.37 21.42 11.40
C ARG A 70 -32.37 19.90 11.33
N ARG A 71 -33.52 19.29 11.58
CA ARG A 71 -33.74 17.89 11.20
C ARG A 71 -33.97 17.78 9.69
N ASN A 72 -33.48 16.71 9.08
CA ASN A 72 -33.87 16.33 7.72
C ASN A 72 -35.39 16.06 7.64
N SER A 73 -35.92 15.84 6.44
CA SER A 73 -37.35 15.57 6.25
C SER A 73 -37.86 14.29 6.93
N ARG A 74 -36.94 13.39 7.32
CA ARG A 74 -37.23 12.12 8.00
C ARG A 74 -37.22 12.25 9.52
N GLY A 75 -36.66 13.33 10.05
CA GLY A 75 -36.56 13.59 11.49
C GLY A 75 -35.36 12.97 12.18
N ASN A 76 -34.54 12.17 11.50
CA ASN A 76 -33.53 11.30 12.12
C ASN A 76 -32.07 11.68 11.87
N LEU A 77 -31.82 12.74 11.08
CA LEU A 77 -30.48 13.27 10.85
C LEU A 77 -30.52 14.77 11.13
N ILE A 78 -29.57 15.28 11.90
CA ILE A 78 -29.30 16.71 11.96
C ILE A 78 -28.51 17.06 10.70
N VAL A 79 -29.00 18.05 9.97
CA VAL A 79 -28.34 18.60 8.79
C VAL A 79 -28.17 20.09 9.01
N THR A 80 -27.10 20.66 8.48
CA THR A 80 -26.82 22.09 8.57
C THR A 80 -26.91 22.72 7.20
N ASP A 81 -27.80 23.71 7.08
CA ASP A 81 -27.93 24.56 5.91
C ASP A 81 -26.91 25.71 6.01
N TYR A 82 -25.88 25.65 5.18
CA TYR A 82 -24.84 26.68 5.06
C TYR A 82 -25.21 27.67 3.96
N ARG A 83 -25.43 28.93 4.34
CA ARG A 83 -25.77 30.03 3.41
C ARG A 83 -24.50 30.74 2.99
N PHE A 84 -24.20 30.66 1.70
CA PHE A 84 -23.05 31.29 1.07
C PHE A 84 -23.45 32.52 0.28
N ARG A 85 -22.63 33.57 0.34
CA ARG A 85 -22.69 34.73 -0.54
C ARG A 85 -21.57 34.64 -1.57
N THR A 86 -21.92 34.56 -2.84
CA THR A 86 -20.96 34.46 -3.94
C THR A 86 -20.12 35.72 -4.04
N VAL A 87 -18.79 35.56 -4.00
CA VAL A 87 -17.81 36.60 -4.27
C VAL A 87 -17.39 36.53 -5.74
N GLN A 88 -17.11 35.31 -6.22
CA GLN A 88 -16.71 35.06 -7.60
C GLN A 88 -17.13 33.65 -8.03
N SER A 89 -17.82 33.55 -9.16
CA SER A 89 -18.00 32.26 -9.85
C SER A 89 -16.79 32.01 -10.76
N VAL A 90 -16.09 30.91 -10.53
CA VAL A 90 -14.95 30.47 -11.36
C VAL A 90 -15.42 29.51 -12.44
N LEU A 91 -16.34 28.60 -12.10
CA LEU A 91 -16.98 27.65 -13.00
C LEU A 91 -18.48 27.57 -12.71
N GLY A 92 -19.30 27.52 -13.76
CA GLY A 92 -20.75 27.59 -13.66
C GLY A 92 -21.25 29.00 -13.31
N VAL A 93 -22.57 29.15 -13.22
CA VAL A 93 -23.19 30.40 -12.76
C VAL A 93 -23.77 30.14 -11.37
N ALA A 94 -23.09 30.63 -10.33
CA ALA A 94 -23.64 30.58 -8.99
C ALA A 94 -24.64 31.74 -8.78
N ALA A 95 -25.71 31.48 -8.04
CA ALA A 95 -26.60 32.55 -7.59
C ALA A 95 -25.83 33.52 -6.67
N PRO A 96 -26.26 34.80 -6.56
CA PRO A 96 -25.62 35.77 -5.66
C PRO A 96 -25.53 35.28 -4.21
N GLU A 97 -26.55 34.53 -3.78
CA GLU A 97 -26.54 33.73 -2.57
C GLU A 97 -27.06 32.33 -2.89
N PHE A 98 -26.51 31.31 -2.24
CA PHE A 98 -26.93 29.92 -2.37
C PHE A 98 -26.81 29.20 -1.04
N VAL A 99 -27.55 28.10 -0.90
CA VAL A 99 -27.53 27.25 0.29
C VAL A 99 -27.01 25.88 -0.09
N LEU A 100 -26.08 25.38 0.71
CA LEU A 100 -25.59 24.01 0.65
C LEU A 100 -25.94 23.32 1.96
N THR A 101 -26.50 22.12 1.90
CA THR A 101 -26.87 21.32 3.07
C THR A 101 -25.87 20.18 3.21
N GLN A 102 -25.38 19.93 4.42
CA GLN A 102 -24.59 18.74 4.76
C GLN A 102 -25.08 18.12 6.06
N GLY A 103 -24.83 16.82 6.24
CA GLY A 103 -25.14 16.13 7.46
C GLY A 103 -24.25 16.59 8.62
N GLY A 104 -24.81 16.50 9.82
CA GLY A 104 -24.19 16.98 11.06
C GLY A 104 -24.60 18.40 11.45
N GLY A 105 -24.12 18.81 12.63
CA GLY A 105 -24.40 20.08 13.29
C GLY A 105 -25.06 19.92 14.65
N THR A 106 -25.36 21.04 15.29
CA THR A 106 -25.93 21.08 16.64
C THR A 106 -27.34 21.66 16.65
N LEU A 107 -28.32 20.89 17.14
CA LEU A 107 -29.71 21.30 17.27
C LEU A 107 -30.22 20.98 18.68
N ALA A 108 -30.70 22.01 19.40
CA ALA A 108 -31.28 21.86 20.74
C ALA A 108 -30.38 21.13 21.76
N GLY A 109 -29.06 21.28 21.64
CA GLY A 109 -28.07 20.65 22.50
C GLY A 109 -27.61 19.26 22.05
N GLU A 110 -28.25 18.65 21.08
CA GLU A 110 -27.77 17.44 20.40
C GLU A 110 -26.84 17.83 19.26
N THR A 111 -25.70 17.17 19.15
CA THR A 111 -24.80 17.30 18.01
C THR A 111 -24.66 15.96 17.31
N GLN A 112 -24.70 15.99 15.98
CA GLN A 112 -24.32 14.87 15.14
C GLN A 112 -23.12 15.29 14.29
N ALA A 113 -22.19 14.37 14.09
CA ALA A 113 -21.05 14.55 13.20
C ALA A 113 -20.86 13.33 12.31
N ILE A 114 -20.16 13.57 11.21
CA ILE A 114 -19.93 12.60 10.14
C ILE A 114 -18.45 12.68 9.81
N SER A 115 -17.74 11.55 9.81
CA SER A 115 -16.36 11.52 9.35
C SER A 115 -16.26 12.05 7.90
N ASP A 116 -15.22 12.83 7.60
CA ASP A 116 -15.00 13.52 6.31
C ASP A 116 -15.92 14.74 6.00
N ALA A 117 -16.81 15.15 6.91
CA ALA A 117 -17.53 16.42 6.74
C ALA A 117 -16.63 17.62 7.07
N PRO A 118 -16.50 18.63 6.19
CA PRO A 118 -15.68 19.81 6.49
C PRO A 118 -16.31 20.65 7.60
N GLU A 119 -15.48 21.07 8.55
CA GLU A 119 -15.85 22.08 9.54
C GLU A 119 -15.85 23.48 8.92
N LEU A 120 -17.04 24.04 8.69
CA LEU A 120 -17.21 25.37 8.12
C LEU A 120 -17.58 26.39 9.21
N ARG A 121 -16.99 27.58 9.14
CA ARG A 121 -17.16 28.65 10.12
C ARG A 121 -17.78 29.89 9.48
N VAL A 122 -18.88 30.37 10.06
CA VAL A 122 -19.54 31.59 9.61
C VAL A 122 -18.58 32.78 9.75
N GLY A 123 -18.51 33.61 8.70
CA GLY A 123 -17.61 34.75 8.61
C GLY A 123 -16.32 34.45 7.85
N GLU A 124 -16.01 33.19 7.55
CA GLU A 124 -14.86 32.83 6.73
C GLU A 124 -15.20 32.80 5.23
N ARG A 125 -14.15 32.89 4.40
CA ARG A 125 -14.23 32.81 2.94
C ARG A 125 -13.68 31.49 2.46
N TYR A 126 -14.35 30.89 1.48
CA TYR A 126 -13.98 29.60 0.93
C TYR A 126 -13.95 29.62 -0.60
N LEU A 127 -13.05 28.83 -1.18
CA LEU A 127 -13.17 28.29 -2.53
C LEU A 127 -13.81 26.91 -2.41
N VAL A 128 -15.00 26.74 -2.99
CA VAL A 128 -15.79 25.50 -2.92
C VAL A 128 -15.96 24.87 -4.30
N PHE A 129 -15.70 23.57 -4.38
CA PHE A 129 -15.95 22.72 -5.55
C PHE A 129 -17.26 21.96 -5.32
N VAL A 130 -18.35 22.51 -5.84
CA VAL A 130 -19.71 22.04 -5.52
C VAL A 130 -20.15 20.99 -6.52
N ARG A 131 -20.77 19.93 -6.01
CA ARG A 131 -21.53 18.96 -6.80
C ARG A 131 -22.91 18.81 -6.15
N PRO A 132 -23.91 19.58 -6.59
CA PRO A 132 -25.25 19.51 -6.02
C PRO A 132 -25.91 18.16 -6.37
N GLY A 133 -26.94 17.79 -5.60
CA GLY A 133 -27.69 16.55 -5.82
C GLY A 133 -27.18 15.33 -5.05
N ARG A 134 -26.21 15.52 -4.15
CA ARG A 134 -25.78 14.53 -3.14
C ARG A 134 -26.61 14.66 -1.86
N GLY A 135 -27.95 14.54 -1.95
CA GLY A 135 -28.84 14.52 -0.78
C GLY A 135 -28.52 15.55 0.34
N GLU A 136 -28.74 15.13 1.58
CA GLU A 136 -28.43 15.92 2.79
C GLU A 136 -27.43 15.21 3.72
N LEU A 137 -27.04 13.95 3.43
CA LEU A 137 -26.16 13.17 4.29
C LEU A 137 -24.71 13.53 4.04
N PHE A 138 -24.27 13.42 2.78
CA PHE A 138 -22.88 13.64 2.43
C PHE A 138 -22.60 15.12 2.14
N PRO A 139 -21.36 15.60 2.34
CA PRO A 139 -21.01 16.96 2.00
C PRO A 139 -21.25 17.22 0.49
N PRO A 140 -21.84 18.37 0.12
CA PRO A 140 -22.15 18.71 -1.27
C PRO A 140 -20.91 19.16 -2.08
N PHE A 141 -19.73 18.80 -1.59
CA PHE A 141 -18.44 19.15 -2.14
C PHE A 141 -17.82 17.93 -2.85
N VAL A 142 -17.08 18.20 -3.93
CA VAL A 142 -16.34 17.15 -4.63
C VAL A 142 -15.22 16.62 -3.72
N GLY A 143 -15.23 15.32 -3.42
CA GLY A 143 -14.23 14.71 -2.54
C GLY A 143 -14.42 15.06 -1.06
N GLY A 144 -15.66 15.38 -0.63
CA GLY A 144 -15.92 15.68 0.78
C GLY A 144 -15.19 16.95 1.20
N ALA A 145 -14.46 16.90 2.31
CA ALA A 145 -13.72 18.05 2.79
C ALA A 145 -12.57 18.49 1.84
N GLN A 146 -12.07 17.60 0.97
CA GLN A 146 -11.02 17.93 -0.04
C GLN A 146 -11.49 18.98 -1.05
N GLY A 147 -12.79 19.08 -1.29
CA GLY A 147 -13.40 20.03 -2.23
C GLY A 147 -13.61 21.43 -1.65
N VAL A 148 -13.07 21.74 -0.47
CA VAL A 148 -13.23 23.05 0.18
C VAL A 148 -11.87 23.58 0.58
N TYR A 149 -11.58 24.83 0.20
CA TYR A 149 -10.38 25.54 0.63
C TYR A 149 -10.78 26.80 1.38
N ARG A 150 -10.30 26.96 2.62
CA ARG A 150 -10.41 28.21 3.36
C ARG A 150 -9.42 29.22 2.79
N LEU A 151 -9.91 30.41 2.42
CA LEU A 151 -9.09 31.52 1.94
C LEU A 151 -8.85 32.50 3.09
N SER A 152 -7.59 32.57 3.52
CA SER A 152 -7.16 33.41 4.62
C SER A 152 -6.89 34.86 4.18
N PRO A 153 -7.08 35.86 5.06
CA PRO A 153 -6.79 37.26 4.74
C PRO A 153 -5.31 37.54 4.37
N ASP A 154 -4.39 36.65 4.75
CA ASP A 154 -2.98 36.72 4.40
C ASP A 154 -2.66 36.27 2.96
N GLY A 155 -3.69 35.91 2.18
CA GLY A 155 -3.56 35.46 0.81
C GLY A 155 -3.26 33.97 0.66
N SER A 156 -3.26 33.19 1.74
CA SER A 156 -3.13 31.73 1.67
C SER A 156 -4.47 31.03 1.48
N ALA A 157 -4.44 29.85 0.85
CA ALA A 157 -5.56 28.93 0.74
C ALA A 157 -5.18 27.61 1.42
N THR A 158 -6.05 27.09 2.27
CA THR A 158 -5.85 25.81 3.00
C THR A 158 -7.01 24.89 2.69
N ALA A 159 -6.77 23.72 2.08
CA ALA A 159 -7.83 22.73 1.89
C ALA A 159 -8.40 22.26 3.24
N LEU A 160 -9.65 21.80 3.30
CA LEU A 160 -10.31 21.32 4.51
C LEU A 160 -10.38 19.79 4.62
N GLY A 161 -9.91 19.05 3.61
CA GLY A 161 -9.73 17.59 3.67
C GLY A 161 -8.52 17.13 2.88
N GLY A 162 -8.19 15.84 3.02
CA GLY A 162 -7.00 15.22 2.44
C GLY A 162 -5.74 15.95 2.88
N ALA A 163 -4.80 16.12 1.95
CA ALA A 163 -3.54 16.82 2.15
C ALA A 163 -3.64 18.26 2.65
N ARG A 164 -4.84 18.88 2.78
CA ARG A 164 -5.06 20.26 3.25
C ARG A 164 -3.95 21.27 2.87
N GLU A 165 -3.46 21.19 1.64
CA GLU A 165 -2.30 21.93 1.14
C GLU A 165 -2.48 23.43 1.38
N ARG A 166 -1.61 24.01 2.22
CA ARG A 166 -1.51 25.46 2.34
C ARG A 166 -0.65 25.97 1.21
N GLN A 167 -1.27 26.70 0.31
CA GLN A 167 -0.61 27.29 -0.85
C GLN A 167 -0.97 28.75 -1.01
N ALA A 168 -0.22 29.47 -1.83
CA ALA A 168 -0.57 30.83 -2.21
C ALA A 168 -1.93 30.82 -2.92
N GLY A 169 -2.92 31.52 -2.36
CA GLY A 169 -4.30 31.52 -2.85
C GLY A 169 -4.40 31.97 -4.30
N ASP A 170 -3.62 32.99 -4.69
CA ASP A 170 -3.58 33.46 -6.07
C ASP A 170 -3.03 32.41 -7.05
N ALA A 171 -2.05 31.61 -6.63
CA ALA A 171 -1.49 30.53 -7.43
C ALA A 171 -2.51 29.41 -7.63
N LEU A 172 -3.19 28.99 -6.55
CA LEU A 172 -4.28 28.02 -6.62
C LEU A 172 -5.40 28.51 -7.54
N LEU A 173 -5.84 29.76 -7.38
CA LEU A 173 -6.90 30.33 -8.20
C LEU A 173 -6.51 30.41 -9.68
N ALA A 174 -5.26 30.76 -9.99
CA ALA A 174 -4.74 30.74 -11.36
C ALA A 174 -4.75 29.31 -11.95
N GLN A 175 -4.33 28.31 -11.17
CA GLN A 175 -4.37 26.91 -11.57
C GLN A 175 -5.80 26.43 -11.83
N VAL A 176 -6.74 26.72 -10.92
CA VAL A 176 -8.16 26.38 -11.07
C VAL A 176 -8.75 27.05 -12.31
N GLN A 177 -8.45 28.33 -12.56
CA GLN A 177 -8.91 29.04 -13.76
C GLN A 177 -8.38 28.40 -15.04
N ALA A 178 -7.11 28.02 -15.09
CA ALA A 178 -6.53 27.33 -16.24
C ALA A 178 -7.22 25.97 -16.50
N LEU A 179 -7.45 25.18 -15.44
CA LEU A 179 -8.16 23.91 -15.53
C LEU A 179 -9.62 24.07 -15.96
N VAL A 180 -10.29 25.12 -15.49
CA VAL A 180 -11.67 25.45 -15.91
C VAL A 180 -11.71 25.85 -17.38
N GLN A 181 -10.76 26.65 -17.85
CA GLN A 181 -10.63 26.99 -19.28
C GLN A 181 -10.39 25.74 -20.13
N GLN A 182 -9.52 24.83 -19.67
CA GLN A 182 -9.24 23.57 -20.35
C GLN A 182 -10.48 22.67 -20.41
N ARG A 183 -11.25 22.59 -19.31
CA ARG A 183 -12.50 21.81 -19.26
C ARG A 183 -13.57 22.37 -20.19
N GLY A 184 -13.65 23.70 -20.33
CA GLY A 184 -14.64 24.38 -21.15
C GLY A 184 -16.07 24.05 -20.73
N THR A 185 -16.92 23.71 -21.70
CA THR A 185 -18.33 23.35 -21.47
C THR A 185 -18.55 21.86 -21.21
N THR A 186 -17.48 21.09 -20.98
CA THR A 186 -17.60 19.65 -20.73
C THR A 186 -18.42 19.42 -19.45
N PRO A 187 -19.46 18.57 -19.49
CA PRO A 187 -20.25 18.23 -18.31
C PRO A 187 -19.36 17.72 -17.15
N PRO A 188 -19.81 17.85 -15.89
CA PRO A 188 -19.07 17.29 -14.76
C PRO A 188 -18.78 15.81 -15.00
N ARG A 189 -17.51 15.42 -14.90
CA ARG A 189 -17.12 14.01 -15.07
C ARG A 189 -17.78 13.21 -13.95
N ALA A 190 -18.64 12.26 -14.31
CA ALA A 190 -19.13 11.30 -13.35
C ALA A 190 -17.91 10.65 -12.67
N PRO A 191 -17.89 10.55 -11.33
CA PRO A 191 -16.82 9.86 -10.66
C PRO A 191 -16.75 8.44 -11.23
N SER A 192 -15.56 8.00 -11.60
CA SER A 192 -15.37 6.65 -12.10
C SER A 192 -15.67 5.69 -10.95
N ARG A 193 -16.90 5.19 -10.88
CA ARG A 193 -17.20 3.99 -10.08
C ARG A 193 -16.58 2.86 -10.88
N VAL A 194 -15.54 2.23 -10.34
CA VAL A 194 -15.20 0.90 -10.82
C VAL A 194 -16.43 0.06 -10.52
N THR A 195 -17.20 -0.27 -11.55
CA THR A 195 -18.27 -1.27 -11.44
C THR A 195 -17.60 -2.61 -11.28
N MET A 196 -17.02 -2.85 -10.10
CA MET A 196 -16.86 -4.21 -9.63
C MET A 196 -18.27 -4.81 -9.62
N PRO A 197 -18.45 -6.07 -10.06
CA PRO A 197 -19.68 -6.78 -9.76
C PRO A 197 -19.87 -6.63 -8.26
N PRO A 198 -21.02 -6.09 -7.79
CA PRO A 198 -21.27 -5.97 -6.37
C PRO A 198 -20.99 -7.33 -5.74
N GLY A 199 -19.92 -7.41 -4.94
CA GLY A 199 -19.80 -8.50 -4.00
C GLY A 199 -21.04 -8.41 -3.12
N SER A 200 -21.70 -9.52 -2.84
CA SER A 200 -22.72 -9.55 -1.80
C SER A 200 -22.03 -9.44 -0.43
N TYR A 201 -21.40 -8.29 -0.18
CA TYR A 201 -20.89 -7.98 1.13
C TYR A 201 -22.08 -7.99 2.09
N PRO A 202 -21.96 -8.66 3.24
CA PRO A 202 -23.09 -8.79 4.12
C PRO A 202 -23.44 -7.43 4.75
N GLN A 203 -24.71 -7.16 4.96
CA GLN A 203 -25.16 -5.95 5.65
C GLN A 203 -26.17 -6.35 6.71
N LYS A 204 -26.20 -5.61 7.83
CA LYS A 204 -27.21 -5.82 8.85
C LYS A 204 -28.55 -5.32 8.30
N ALA A 205 -29.63 -5.95 8.72
CA ALA A 205 -30.96 -5.50 8.38
C ALA A 205 -31.20 -4.11 9.00
N TYR A 206 -31.43 -3.11 8.17
CA TYR A 206 -31.89 -1.81 8.65
C TYR A 206 -33.27 -1.96 9.29
N LEU A 207 -33.40 -1.55 10.56
CA LEU A 207 -34.67 -1.55 11.29
C LEU A 207 -34.99 -0.14 11.78
N PRO A 208 -35.84 0.63 11.07
CA PRO A 208 -36.21 1.98 11.48
C PRO A 208 -36.83 1.97 12.88
N ILE A 209 -36.08 2.50 13.85
CA ILE A 209 -36.50 2.83 15.22
C ILE A 209 -37.40 1.75 15.86
N ALA A 210 -36.77 0.65 16.23
CA ALA A 210 -37.26 -0.17 17.34
C ALA A 210 -36.22 -0.08 18.46
N LEU A 211 -36.52 0.74 19.48
CA LEU A 211 -35.78 0.77 20.75
C LEU A 211 -35.90 -0.61 21.41
N THR A 212 -35.06 -1.53 21.00
CA THR A 212 -34.83 -2.74 21.77
C THR A 212 -33.86 -2.32 22.85
N PRO A 213 -34.11 -2.59 24.14
CA PRO A 213 -33.11 -2.33 25.17
C PRO A 213 -31.78 -2.99 24.78
N PRO A 214 -30.62 -2.35 25.04
CA PRO A 214 -29.34 -2.99 24.77
C PRO A 214 -29.31 -4.35 25.48
N PRO A 215 -28.95 -5.45 24.79
CA PRO A 215 -28.79 -6.75 25.43
C PRO A 215 -27.67 -6.71 26.48
N ALA A 216 -27.61 -7.75 27.32
CA ALA A 216 -26.75 -7.86 28.51
C ALA A 216 -25.25 -7.59 28.27
N ALA A 217 -24.52 -7.38 29.38
CA ALA A 217 -23.13 -6.96 29.49
C ALA A 217 -22.19 -7.38 28.34
N GLY A 218 -21.48 -6.39 27.78
CA GLY A 218 -20.47 -6.62 26.73
C GLY A 218 -19.29 -7.46 27.21
N ARG A 219 -18.73 -8.25 26.28
CA ARG A 219 -17.49 -9.02 26.47
C ARG A 219 -16.31 -8.26 25.86
N ALA A 220 -15.10 -8.65 26.25
CA ALA A 220 -13.90 -8.21 25.54
C ALA A 220 -13.96 -8.69 24.07
N PRO A 221 -13.48 -7.89 23.11
CA PRO A 221 -13.31 -8.34 21.73
C PRO A 221 -12.34 -9.52 21.69
N ALA A 222 -12.49 -10.38 20.68
CA ALA A 222 -11.56 -11.46 20.44
C ALA A 222 -10.13 -10.89 20.35
N ALA A 223 -9.23 -11.45 21.16
CA ALA A 223 -7.81 -11.23 20.94
C ALA A 223 -7.43 -11.85 19.60
N ILE A 224 -6.39 -11.30 18.96
CA ILE A 224 -5.80 -11.92 17.78
C ILE A 224 -5.26 -13.29 18.23
N ASP A 225 -6.00 -14.36 17.93
CA ASP A 225 -5.43 -15.70 17.98
C ASP A 225 -4.30 -15.72 16.95
N ALA A 226 -3.18 -16.35 17.28
CA ALA A 226 -1.91 -16.33 16.55
C ALA A 226 -1.97 -16.69 15.05
N ALA A 227 -3.14 -17.00 14.47
CA ALA A 227 -3.34 -17.34 13.07
C ALA A 227 -3.15 -16.17 12.08
N GLY A 228 -3.22 -14.92 12.54
CA GLY A 228 -2.85 -13.75 11.74
C GLY A 228 -1.42 -13.25 11.99
N ARG A 229 -0.68 -13.92 12.89
CA ARG A 229 0.72 -13.60 13.16
C ARG A 229 1.53 -14.00 11.93
N LEU A 230 2.22 -13.05 11.31
CA LEU A 230 3.33 -13.42 10.46
C LEU A 230 4.32 -14.13 11.37
N ASP A 231 4.45 -15.45 11.22
CA ASP A 231 5.40 -16.23 12.01
C ASP A 231 6.75 -15.54 11.94
N ALA A 232 7.35 -15.25 13.09
CA ALA A 232 8.67 -14.65 13.13
C ALA A 232 9.62 -15.52 12.29
N PRO A 233 10.51 -14.92 11.46
CA PRO A 233 11.52 -15.70 10.78
C PRO A 233 12.31 -16.50 11.83
N ALA A 234 12.60 -17.77 11.54
CA ALA A 234 13.53 -18.53 12.37
C ALA A 234 14.83 -17.73 12.48
N SER A 235 15.22 -17.37 13.71
CA SER A 235 16.37 -16.51 13.94
C SER A 235 17.62 -17.10 13.29
N GLY A 236 18.20 -16.37 12.33
CA GLY A 236 19.36 -16.82 11.56
C GLY A 236 20.69 -16.76 12.32
N ALA A 237 20.62 -16.77 13.66
CA ALA A 237 21.65 -16.21 14.53
C ALA A 237 22.97 -17.01 14.53
N THR A 238 23.90 -16.63 13.66
CA THR A 238 25.36 -16.72 13.91
C THR A 238 26.17 -15.54 13.34
N GLY A 239 25.54 -14.54 12.70
CA GLY A 239 26.24 -13.36 12.19
C GLY A 239 26.66 -12.38 13.30
N ALA A 240 27.82 -11.75 13.16
CA ALA A 240 28.25 -10.68 14.07
C ALA A 240 27.32 -9.46 13.95
N THR A 241 26.80 -8.98 15.08
CA THR A 241 25.98 -7.76 15.14
C THR A 241 26.82 -6.54 14.79
N GLN A 242 26.33 -5.77 13.82
CA GLN A 242 26.93 -4.49 13.45
C GLN A 242 26.36 -3.37 14.32
N THR A 243 27.14 -2.29 14.48
CA THR A 243 26.59 -1.04 14.99
C THR A 243 26.18 -0.21 13.79
N GLY A 244 24.87 0.05 13.65
CA GLY A 244 24.37 0.87 12.56
C GLY A 244 24.80 2.33 12.75
N PRO A 245 25.19 3.05 11.69
CA PRO A 245 25.35 4.49 11.81
C PRO A 245 23.98 5.10 12.14
N ALA A 246 23.90 5.82 13.26
CA ALA A 246 22.76 6.69 13.49
C ALA A 246 22.78 7.76 12.38
N ALA A 247 21.82 7.73 11.46
CA ALA A 247 21.47 8.94 10.75
C ALA A 247 21.04 9.97 11.81
N GLU A 248 21.30 11.27 11.59
CA GLU A 248 20.74 12.33 12.43
C GLU A 248 19.23 12.06 12.54
N GLY A 249 18.81 11.54 13.70
CA GLY A 249 17.41 11.35 13.99
C GLY A 249 16.83 12.75 13.95
N VAL A 250 15.97 13.01 12.96
CA VAL A 250 15.11 14.18 13.03
C VAL A 250 14.17 13.88 14.19
N GLN A 251 14.53 14.40 15.35
CA GLN A 251 13.62 14.48 16.48
C GLN A 251 12.46 15.34 15.99
N THR A 252 11.33 14.70 15.70
CA THR A 252 10.06 15.43 15.64
C THR A 252 9.79 15.87 17.07
N ASP A 253 10.09 17.12 17.39
CA ASP A 253 10.10 17.66 18.76
C ASP A 253 8.79 17.35 19.51
N GLY A 254 8.88 16.66 20.64
CA GLY A 254 7.86 16.70 21.69
C GLY A 254 7.88 18.06 22.39
N PRO A 255 6.72 18.63 22.77
CA PRO A 255 5.79 17.99 23.71
C PRO A 255 4.33 17.98 23.23
N GLY A 256 3.69 16.81 23.34
CA GLY A 256 2.24 16.66 23.35
C GLY A 256 1.58 17.04 22.02
N PRO A 257 1.54 16.15 21.02
CA PRO A 257 0.51 16.25 20.00
C PRO A 257 -0.83 16.58 20.65
N ASP A 258 -1.40 17.74 20.31
CA ASP A 258 -2.71 18.20 20.78
C ASP A 258 -3.80 17.35 20.12
N TYR A 259 -3.81 16.04 20.37
CA TYR A 259 -4.73 15.06 19.80
C TYR A 259 -6.13 15.65 19.80
N LEU A 260 -6.73 15.74 18.61
CA LEU A 260 -8.05 16.26 18.49
C LEU A 260 -9.02 15.11 18.73
N TYR A 261 -9.76 15.25 19.82
CA TYR A 261 -10.94 14.46 20.06
C TYR A 261 -12.12 15.35 19.75
N GLN A 262 -13.03 14.87 18.91
CA GLN A 262 -14.29 15.57 18.70
C GLN A 262 -15.05 15.61 20.03
N HIS A 263 -15.41 14.43 20.52
CA HIS A 263 -15.90 14.16 21.88
C HIS A 263 -15.39 12.77 22.27
N ARG A 264 -15.30 12.45 23.56
CA ARG A 264 -14.86 11.13 24.01
C ARG A 264 -16.06 10.27 24.38
N ILE A 265 -15.97 8.96 24.16
CA ILE A 265 -16.91 8.00 24.77
C ILE A 265 -16.72 7.92 26.30
N THR A 266 -17.72 7.37 26.99
CA THR A 266 -17.50 6.80 28.33
C THR A 266 -17.09 5.33 28.14
N PRO A 267 -15.82 4.96 28.37
CA PRO A 267 -15.37 3.60 28.11
C PRO A 267 -15.99 2.60 29.12
N PRO A 268 -16.24 1.35 28.70
CA PRO A 268 -16.11 0.88 27.32
C PRO A 268 -17.31 1.29 26.44
N ALA A 269 -17.06 1.63 25.17
CA ALA A 269 -18.12 1.60 24.16
C ALA A 269 -18.41 0.15 23.80
N VAL A 270 -19.67 -0.27 23.97
CA VAL A 270 -20.08 -1.65 23.69
C VAL A 270 -20.67 -1.72 22.28
N ILE A 271 -19.86 -2.23 21.36
CA ILE A 271 -20.16 -2.32 19.94
C ILE A 271 -21.04 -3.53 19.65
N ASN A 272 -22.13 -3.30 18.93
CA ASN A 272 -22.84 -4.34 18.22
C ASN A 272 -22.03 -4.70 16.95
N GLY A 273 -21.13 -5.66 17.08
CA GLY A 273 -20.20 -6.10 16.01
C GLY A 273 -20.89 -6.84 14.85
N PHE A 274 -20.12 -7.54 14.02
CA PHE A 274 -20.69 -8.33 12.93
C PHE A 274 -21.31 -9.65 13.44
N PRO A 275 -22.42 -10.12 12.84
CA PRO A 275 -22.89 -11.49 13.08
C PRO A 275 -21.78 -12.52 12.85
N HIS A 276 -21.69 -13.53 13.73
CA HIS A 276 -20.58 -14.48 13.71
C HIS A 276 -20.50 -15.36 12.45
N ASP A 277 -21.59 -15.44 11.67
CA ASP A 277 -21.66 -16.16 10.40
C ASP A 277 -21.12 -15.37 9.21
N TRP A 278 -20.75 -14.10 9.39
CA TRP A 278 -20.16 -13.24 8.36
C TRP A 278 -18.68 -13.51 8.11
N THR A 279 -18.33 -14.76 7.82
CA THR A 279 -16.95 -15.12 7.45
C THR A 279 -16.59 -14.59 6.06
N PRO A 280 -15.36 -14.10 5.81
CA PRO A 280 -14.23 -14.01 6.74
C PRO A 280 -14.19 -12.69 7.56
N TRP A 281 -15.18 -11.80 7.42
CA TRP A 281 -15.20 -10.47 8.04
C TRP A 281 -15.24 -10.51 9.56
N HIS A 282 -16.05 -11.39 10.11
CA HIS A 282 -15.93 -11.80 11.51
C HIS A 282 -14.91 -12.93 11.62
N PRO A 283 -13.95 -12.88 12.57
CA PRO A 283 -13.82 -11.94 13.71
C PRO A 283 -12.86 -10.73 13.49
N GLU A 284 -12.53 -10.39 12.25
CA GLU A 284 -11.48 -9.40 11.94
C GLU A 284 -11.81 -7.99 12.42
N GLU A 285 -13.10 -7.63 12.54
CA GLU A 285 -13.53 -6.37 13.16
C GLU A 285 -13.24 -6.35 14.66
N GLU A 286 -13.39 -7.49 15.36
CA GLU A 286 -13.03 -7.58 16.78
C GLU A 286 -11.52 -7.47 16.96
N TYR A 287 -10.73 -8.03 16.04
CA TYR A 287 -9.28 -7.86 16.06
C TYR A 287 -8.85 -6.40 15.90
N GLN A 288 -9.57 -5.59 15.11
CA GLN A 288 -9.29 -4.16 15.02
C GLN A 288 -9.66 -3.41 16.30
N MET A 289 -10.77 -3.80 16.96
CA MET A 289 -11.10 -3.25 18.29
C MET A 289 -10.08 -3.63 19.35
N PHE A 290 -9.58 -4.86 19.30
CA PHE A 290 -8.55 -5.34 20.21
C PHE A 290 -7.27 -4.51 20.11
N ARG A 291 -6.86 -4.09 18.91
CA ARG A 291 -5.67 -3.24 18.72
C ARG A 291 -5.76 -1.92 19.48
N TRP A 292 -6.91 -1.23 19.42
CA TRP A 292 -7.13 -0.03 20.24
C TRP A 292 -7.06 -0.32 21.74
N ASN A 293 -7.62 -1.46 22.18
CA ASN A 293 -7.57 -1.91 23.57
C ASN A 293 -6.16 -2.28 24.07
N GLN A 294 -5.24 -2.70 23.20
CA GLN A 294 -3.86 -2.98 23.61
C GLN A 294 -3.19 -1.75 24.23
N PHE A 295 -3.51 -0.56 23.71
CA PHE A 295 -2.93 0.71 24.17
C PHE A 295 -3.86 1.49 25.09
N GLY A 296 -5.19 1.42 24.90
CA GLY A 296 -6.19 2.11 25.71
C GLY A 296 -6.82 1.29 26.85
N GLY A 297 -6.47 0.00 26.97
CA GLY A 297 -7.06 -0.92 27.93
C GLY A 297 -8.43 -1.46 27.51
N ASP A 298 -9.52 -0.88 28.04
CA ASP A 298 -10.90 -1.37 27.87
C ASP A 298 -11.77 -0.30 27.20
N VAL A 299 -11.32 0.18 26.04
CA VAL A 299 -11.97 1.26 25.28
C VAL A 299 -13.20 0.72 24.55
N LEU A 300 -13.05 -0.44 23.91
CA LEU A 300 -14.05 -1.07 23.06
C LEU A 300 -14.41 -2.46 23.59
N ARG A 301 -15.70 -2.76 23.68
CA ARG A 301 -16.23 -4.10 23.96
C ARG A 301 -17.21 -4.50 22.88
N VAL A 302 -17.57 -5.78 22.84
CA VAL A 302 -18.56 -6.29 21.87
C VAL A 302 -19.75 -6.93 22.55
N TYR A 303 -20.91 -6.93 21.89
CA TYR A 303 -22.03 -7.77 22.30
C TYR A 303 -21.63 -9.25 22.26
N ALA A 304 -22.01 -10.00 23.30
CA ALA A 304 -21.81 -11.45 23.33
C ALA A 304 -22.56 -12.15 22.18
N THR A 305 -23.68 -11.56 21.76
CA THR A 305 -24.44 -11.97 20.57
C THR A 305 -24.78 -10.71 19.79
N PRO A 306 -24.01 -10.39 18.73
CA PRO A 306 -24.32 -9.30 17.83
C PRO A 306 -25.72 -9.44 17.27
N THR A 307 -26.44 -8.32 17.15
CA THR A 307 -27.73 -8.31 16.49
C THR A 307 -27.53 -8.27 14.98
N GLY A 308 -28.41 -8.92 14.23
CA GLY A 308 -28.42 -8.82 12.77
C GLY A 308 -29.03 -7.51 12.24
N ASN A 309 -29.14 -6.48 13.08
CA ASN A 309 -29.81 -5.21 12.76
C ASN A 309 -29.01 -4.00 13.23
N TRP A 310 -29.28 -2.86 12.60
CA TRP A 310 -28.72 -1.57 12.95
C TRP A 310 -29.73 -0.46 12.62
N ALA A 311 -29.55 0.71 13.24
CA ALA A 311 -30.22 1.94 12.85
C ALA A 311 -29.60 3.14 13.55
N TRP A 312 -29.41 4.25 12.83
CA TRP A 312 -29.02 5.51 13.44
C TRP A 312 -30.15 6.09 14.30
N GLU A 313 -29.79 6.69 15.43
CA GLU A 313 -30.63 7.17 16.54
C GLU A 313 -31.23 6.07 17.44
N ASN A 314 -30.52 4.96 17.60
CA ASN A 314 -30.93 3.88 18.50
C ASN A 314 -30.18 3.85 19.84
N ASP A 315 -29.30 4.83 20.08
CA ASP A 315 -28.43 4.96 21.26
C ASP A 315 -27.48 3.74 21.45
N ARG A 316 -26.95 3.18 20.35
CA ARG A 316 -25.98 2.08 20.35
C ARG A 316 -24.78 2.39 19.48
N PHE A 317 -23.75 1.58 19.61
CA PHE A 317 -22.61 1.65 18.72
C PHE A 317 -22.72 0.48 17.73
N ASP A 318 -23.11 0.73 16.48
CA ASP A 318 -23.33 -0.32 15.49
C ASP A 318 -22.21 -0.40 14.44
N LEU A 319 -21.77 -1.62 14.12
CA LEU A 319 -21.13 -1.89 12.82
C LEU A 319 -22.21 -2.36 11.83
N ALA A 320 -22.55 -1.54 10.85
CA ALA A 320 -23.63 -1.81 9.89
C ALA A 320 -23.26 -2.87 8.83
N GLY A 321 -21.96 -3.08 8.60
CA GLY A 321 -21.45 -3.88 7.48
C GLY A 321 -21.36 -3.03 6.23
N TRP A 322 -21.88 -3.55 5.10
CA TRP A 322 -21.84 -2.87 3.81
C TRP A 322 -23.23 -2.49 3.30
N PRO A 323 -23.94 -1.56 3.95
CA PRO A 323 -25.30 -1.21 3.54
C PRO A 323 -25.31 -0.73 2.09
N ASP A 324 -26.27 -1.16 1.28
CA ASP A 324 -26.37 -0.70 -0.11
C ASP A 324 -26.96 0.72 -0.22
N ASP A 325 -26.97 1.29 -1.43
CA ASP A 325 -27.55 2.61 -1.69
C ASP A 325 -29.03 2.69 -1.24
N ALA A 326 -29.82 1.62 -1.38
CA ALA A 326 -31.23 1.62 -0.98
C ALA A 326 -31.37 1.67 0.55
N THR A 327 -30.55 0.89 1.28
CA THR A 327 -30.49 0.93 2.74
C THR A 327 -30.03 2.31 3.25
N MET A 328 -28.97 2.87 2.65
CA MET A 328 -28.49 4.21 2.97
C MET A 328 -29.57 5.28 2.72
N ILE A 329 -30.26 5.22 1.57
CA ILE A 329 -31.39 6.12 1.27
C ILE A 329 -32.52 5.94 2.27
N ALA A 330 -32.78 4.72 2.72
CA ALA A 330 -33.85 4.44 3.67
C ALA A 330 -33.54 4.98 5.07
N GLN A 331 -32.28 4.90 5.52
CA GLN A 331 -31.82 5.46 6.79
C GLN A 331 -31.66 6.98 6.69
N PHE A 332 -30.81 7.47 5.80
CA PHE A 332 -30.35 8.87 5.81
C PHE A 332 -31.02 9.76 4.76
N GLY A 333 -31.74 9.17 3.81
CA GLY A 333 -32.33 9.89 2.68
C GLY A 333 -31.41 10.02 1.46
N GLU A 334 -30.19 9.46 1.53
CA GLU A 334 -29.20 9.52 0.48
C GLU A 334 -28.38 8.22 0.37
N GLY A 335 -27.96 7.85 -0.84
CA GLY A 335 -27.07 6.72 -1.10
C GLY A 335 -25.60 7.12 -0.96
N TRP A 336 -24.68 6.18 -1.21
CA TRP A 336 -23.25 6.37 -1.04
C TRP A 336 -22.64 7.42 -1.96
N GLY A 337 -21.73 8.20 -1.36
CA GLY A 337 -20.73 8.96 -2.07
C GLY A 337 -19.81 8.06 -2.94
N PRO A 338 -19.30 8.58 -4.06
CA PRO A 338 -18.43 7.84 -4.98
C PRO A 338 -16.95 7.81 -4.56
N THR A 339 -16.62 8.39 -3.41
CA THR A 339 -15.25 8.50 -2.88
C THR A 339 -15.13 7.98 -1.46
N THR A 340 -16.23 7.72 -0.78
CA THR A 340 -16.26 7.31 0.63
C THR A 340 -16.06 5.80 0.72
N LEU A 341 -14.95 5.32 1.27
CA LEU A 341 -14.73 3.89 1.55
C LEU A 341 -15.50 3.44 2.79
N GLY A 342 -15.28 4.14 3.90
CA GLY A 342 -15.95 3.96 5.17
C GLY A 342 -16.49 5.30 5.68
N ILE A 343 -17.42 5.23 6.61
CA ILE A 343 -17.97 6.41 7.28
C ILE A 343 -18.33 6.04 8.71
N THR A 344 -18.09 7.00 9.59
CA THR A 344 -18.47 6.94 11.00
C THR A 344 -19.37 8.13 11.31
N TRP A 345 -20.55 7.84 11.86
CA TRP A 345 -21.45 8.85 12.41
C TRP A 345 -21.29 8.87 13.92
N SER A 346 -21.31 10.06 14.53
CA SER A 346 -21.18 10.23 15.98
C SER A 346 -22.23 11.19 16.51
N ARG A 347 -22.80 10.89 17.68
CA ARG A 347 -23.86 11.69 18.31
C ARG A 347 -23.58 11.89 19.80
N TRP A 348 -23.82 13.10 20.29
CA TRP A 348 -23.64 13.48 21.69
C TRP A 348 -24.53 14.67 22.08
N PHE A 349 -24.53 15.02 23.36
CA PHE A 349 -25.31 16.13 23.90
C PHE A 349 -24.43 17.12 24.69
N GLY A 350 -24.43 18.39 24.27
CA GLY A 350 -23.62 19.45 24.89
C GLY A 350 -22.14 19.06 24.98
N ASP A 351 -21.54 19.22 26.16
CA ASP A 351 -20.16 18.81 26.45
C ASP A 351 -20.06 17.33 26.91
N GLY A 352 -21.15 16.57 26.77
CA GLY A 352 -21.24 15.18 27.18
C GLY A 352 -20.44 14.22 26.28
N PRO A 353 -20.37 12.94 26.66
CA PRO A 353 -19.69 11.94 25.87
C PRO A 353 -20.46 11.60 24.59
N ILE A 354 -19.77 10.94 23.65
CA ILE A 354 -20.43 10.24 22.54
C ILE A 354 -21.36 9.18 23.12
N VAL A 355 -22.64 9.25 22.73
CA VAL A 355 -23.69 8.31 23.15
C VAL A 355 -24.03 7.27 22.08
N GLU A 356 -23.65 7.53 20.83
CA GLU A 356 -23.90 6.67 19.67
C GLU A 356 -22.78 6.91 18.67
N SER A 357 -22.24 5.82 18.10
CA SER A 357 -21.38 5.92 16.93
C SER A 357 -21.46 4.68 16.05
N ASP A 358 -21.82 4.91 14.79
CA ASP A 358 -22.12 3.86 13.82
C ASP A 358 -21.11 3.89 12.67
N VAL A 359 -20.62 2.71 12.28
CA VAL A 359 -19.68 2.54 11.18
C VAL A 359 -20.33 1.77 10.04
N ALA A 360 -20.18 2.28 8.81
CA ALA A 360 -20.58 1.59 7.60
C ALA A 360 -19.46 1.60 6.55
N LEU A 361 -19.40 0.55 5.75
CA LEU A 361 -18.47 0.39 4.64
C LEU A 361 -19.23 0.43 3.31
N ASN A 362 -18.61 1.00 2.27
CA ASN A 362 -19.27 1.18 1.00
C ASN A 362 -19.14 -0.08 0.11
N PRO A 363 -20.24 -0.76 -0.25
CA PRO A 363 -20.22 -1.98 -1.06
C PRO A 363 -19.81 -1.75 -2.53
N ALA A 364 -19.71 -0.50 -2.98
CA ALA A 364 -19.30 -0.18 -4.34
C ALA A 364 -17.79 -0.42 -4.58
N TYR A 365 -17.00 -0.57 -3.51
CA TYR A 365 -15.57 -0.86 -3.59
C TYR A 365 -15.30 -2.36 -3.46
N CYS A 366 -14.19 -2.79 -4.05
CA CYS A 366 -13.65 -4.09 -3.71
C CYS A 366 -13.01 -4.03 -2.33
N TRP A 367 -13.34 -4.99 -1.47
CA TRP A 367 -12.76 -5.21 -0.15
C TRP A 367 -12.03 -6.54 -0.11
N THR A 368 -10.87 -6.56 0.53
CA THR A 368 -10.04 -7.76 0.68
C THR A 368 -9.51 -7.90 2.12
N MET A 369 -9.25 -9.15 2.50
CA MET A 369 -8.48 -9.54 3.69
C MET A 369 -7.03 -9.89 3.36
N ASP A 370 -6.70 -9.99 2.08
CA ASP A 370 -5.33 -10.19 1.62
C ASP A 370 -4.61 -8.85 1.64
N GLU A 371 -3.67 -8.70 2.59
CA GLU A 371 -2.90 -7.48 2.80
C GLU A 371 -1.96 -7.19 1.61
N VAL A 372 -1.52 -8.21 0.86
CA VAL A 372 -0.72 -7.98 -0.35
C VAL A 372 -1.56 -7.27 -1.41
N VAL A 373 -2.79 -7.75 -1.62
CA VAL A 373 -3.74 -7.11 -2.55
C VAL A 373 -4.16 -5.72 -2.04
N ALA A 374 -4.37 -5.57 -0.73
CA ALA A 374 -4.80 -4.31 -0.10
C ALA A 374 -3.76 -3.19 -0.22
N LEU A 375 -2.47 -3.53 -0.31
CA LEU A 375 -1.37 -2.58 -0.40
C LEU A 375 -0.84 -2.41 -1.84
N ASP A 376 -1.33 -3.18 -2.80
CA ASP A 376 -0.90 -3.07 -4.20
C ASP A 376 -1.66 -1.93 -4.90
N ASP A 377 -0.95 -0.85 -5.26
CA ASP A 377 -1.46 0.28 -6.05
C ASP A 377 -2.04 -0.16 -7.41
N GLY A 378 -1.67 -1.34 -7.92
CA GLY A 378 -2.19 -1.95 -9.14
C GLY A 378 -3.58 -2.58 -9.02
N THR A 379 -4.14 -2.67 -7.81
CA THR A 379 -5.47 -3.26 -7.58
C THR A 379 -6.51 -2.21 -7.18
N ASP A 380 -7.78 -2.46 -7.50
CA ASP A 380 -8.91 -1.61 -7.05
C ASP A 380 -9.48 -2.02 -5.68
N CYS A 381 -8.86 -3.02 -5.02
CA CYS A 381 -9.32 -3.57 -3.76
C CYS A 381 -8.69 -2.87 -2.55
N TRP A 382 -9.50 -2.64 -1.53
CA TRP A 382 -9.13 -1.94 -0.30
C TRP A 382 -9.03 -2.90 0.88
N GLY A 383 -8.06 -2.64 1.76
CA GLY A 383 -7.85 -3.42 2.97
C GLY A 383 -8.95 -3.18 3.99
N PHE A 384 -9.76 -4.20 4.25
CA PHE A 384 -10.80 -4.14 5.28
C PHE A 384 -10.21 -3.81 6.66
N ARG A 385 -9.10 -4.48 7.03
CA ARG A 385 -8.50 -4.35 8.36
C ARG A 385 -8.08 -2.91 8.66
N GLN A 386 -7.34 -2.27 7.74
CA GLN A 386 -6.87 -0.90 7.95
C GLN A 386 -8.03 0.10 8.00
N THR A 387 -9.01 -0.03 7.10
CA THR A 387 -10.16 0.88 7.09
C THR A 387 -11.03 0.71 8.34
N MET A 388 -11.29 -0.53 8.76
CA MET A 388 -12.02 -0.78 10.01
C MET A 388 -11.26 -0.23 11.22
N LEU A 389 -9.93 -0.41 11.29
CA LEU A 389 -9.11 0.15 12.36
C LEU A 389 -9.20 1.68 12.42
N HIS A 390 -9.20 2.35 11.26
CA HIS A 390 -9.40 3.80 11.13
C HIS A 390 -10.78 4.24 11.62
N GLU A 391 -11.86 3.64 11.11
CA GLU A 391 -13.23 4.05 11.49
C GLU A 391 -13.48 3.82 13.00
N LEU A 392 -12.91 2.76 13.58
CA LEU A 392 -12.96 2.56 15.03
C LEU A 392 -12.24 3.65 15.83
N GLY A 393 -11.27 4.36 15.23
CA GLY A 393 -10.69 5.58 15.79
C GLY A 393 -11.74 6.68 15.99
N HIS A 394 -12.55 6.93 14.95
CA HIS A 394 -13.65 7.90 14.99
C HIS A 394 -14.73 7.49 16.01
N VAL A 395 -14.98 6.19 16.19
CA VAL A 395 -16.00 5.67 17.14
C VAL A 395 -15.78 6.16 18.57
N TRP A 396 -14.53 6.14 19.04
CA TRP A 396 -14.21 6.61 20.40
C TRP A 396 -13.90 8.10 20.46
N GLY A 397 -13.80 8.77 19.31
CA GLY A 397 -13.74 10.22 19.18
C GLY A 397 -12.49 10.80 18.54
N LEU A 398 -11.53 9.97 18.13
CA LEU A 398 -10.31 10.47 17.49
C LEU A 398 -10.65 11.10 16.16
N GLN A 399 -10.11 12.27 15.89
CA GLN A 399 -10.24 12.94 14.61
C GLN A 399 -9.02 12.72 13.73
N HIS A 400 -9.15 13.06 12.46
CA HIS A 400 -8.00 13.07 11.58
C HIS A 400 -6.97 14.12 12.05
N PRO A 401 -5.66 13.85 11.98
CA PRO A 401 -4.63 14.76 12.50
C PRO A 401 -4.69 16.17 11.89
N TRP A 402 -5.02 16.27 10.60
CA TRP A 402 -5.07 17.56 9.88
C TRP A 402 -6.30 18.43 10.21
N GLU A 403 -7.29 17.94 10.97
CA GLU A 403 -8.55 18.68 11.17
C GLU A 403 -8.34 19.98 11.97
N THR A 404 -7.36 20.00 12.87
CA THR A 404 -7.00 21.20 13.65
C THR A 404 -5.50 21.38 13.87
N GLN A 405 -4.68 20.38 13.54
CA GLN A 405 -3.26 20.40 13.85
C GLN A 405 -2.44 20.47 12.56
N ASP A 406 -1.43 21.35 12.55
CA ASP A 406 -0.36 21.39 11.55
C ASP A 406 0.58 20.20 11.84
N VAL A 407 0.10 19.00 11.59
CA VAL A 407 0.68 17.77 12.14
C VAL A 407 0.80 16.71 11.07
N TRP A 408 1.99 16.11 10.99
CA TRP A 408 2.48 15.45 9.78
C TRP A 408 3.12 14.08 10.05
N TRP A 409 2.75 13.43 11.14
CA TRP A 409 3.24 12.10 11.49
C TRP A 409 2.38 10.98 10.89
N ASP A 410 2.90 9.77 11.03
CA ASP A 410 2.20 8.57 10.60
C ASP A 410 1.12 8.19 11.60
N SER A 411 -0.04 7.80 11.09
CA SER A 411 -1.20 7.47 11.91
C SER A 411 -2.19 6.67 11.08
N VAL A 412 -2.91 5.74 11.71
CA VAL A 412 -4.01 5.04 11.06
C VAL A 412 -5.12 6.01 10.68
N MET A 413 -5.24 7.12 11.44
CA MET A 413 -6.13 8.24 11.14
C MET A 413 -5.59 9.11 10.01
N ASN A 414 -4.37 8.88 9.52
CA ASN A 414 -3.86 9.59 8.35
C ASN A 414 -4.41 8.98 7.05
N TYR A 415 -4.45 9.78 5.99
CA TYR A 415 -4.73 9.30 4.66
C TYR A 415 -3.43 8.96 3.92
N SER A 416 -2.78 7.88 4.35
CA SER A 416 -1.55 7.41 3.72
C SER A 416 -1.78 6.86 2.30
N PRO A 417 -0.76 6.87 1.42
CA PRO A 417 -0.76 6.15 0.15
C PRO A 417 -1.16 4.69 0.36
N LYS A 418 -1.86 4.09 -0.60
CA LYS A 418 -2.43 2.74 -0.44
C LYS A 418 -1.37 1.70 -0.03
N ARG A 419 -0.18 1.73 -0.63
CA ARG A 419 0.97 0.87 -0.28
C ARG A 419 1.48 0.96 1.16
N ASP A 420 1.18 2.04 1.87
CA ASP A 420 1.63 2.31 3.24
C ASP A 420 0.49 2.13 4.28
N ARG A 421 -0.69 1.63 3.85
CA ARG A 421 -1.89 1.43 4.68
C ARG A 421 -1.91 0.10 5.43
N PHE A 422 -0.86 -0.15 6.19
CA PHE A 422 -0.85 -1.31 7.07
C PHE A 422 -1.94 -1.16 8.13
N ALA A 423 -2.70 -2.22 8.37
CA ALA A 423 -3.58 -2.28 9.53
C ALA A 423 -2.72 -2.39 10.78
N GLN A 424 -2.29 -1.26 11.35
CA GLN A 424 -1.53 -1.14 12.60
C GLN A 424 -1.75 0.24 13.21
N LEU A 425 -1.54 0.35 14.52
CA LEU A 425 -1.50 1.63 15.21
C LEU A 425 -0.06 2.13 15.23
N PHE A 426 0.12 3.42 15.00
CA PHE A 426 1.43 4.08 15.06
C PHE A 426 1.64 4.69 16.44
N THR A 427 2.84 5.23 16.69
CA THR A 427 3.15 5.83 18.01
C THR A 427 2.12 6.89 18.41
N ASP A 428 1.69 7.75 17.48
CA ASP A 428 0.73 8.80 17.79
C ASP A 428 -0.69 8.27 18.02
N ASP A 429 -1.12 7.22 17.34
CA ASP A 429 -2.42 6.59 17.61
C ASP A 429 -2.44 5.94 19.00
N ALA A 430 -1.38 5.20 19.33
CA ALA A 430 -1.20 4.54 20.62
C ALA A 430 -1.20 5.56 21.77
N ASN A 431 -0.58 6.71 21.54
CA ASN A 431 -0.54 7.79 22.51
C ASN A 431 -1.85 8.58 22.61
N ALA A 432 -2.55 8.78 21.49
CA ALA A 432 -3.87 9.41 21.49
C ALA A 432 -4.84 8.61 22.36
N VAL A 433 -4.93 7.30 22.15
CA VAL A 433 -5.86 6.47 22.93
C VAL A 433 -5.47 6.40 24.41
N ARG A 434 -4.16 6.38 24.73
CA ARG A 434 -3.68 6.48 26.12
C ARG A 434 -4.00 7.82 26.78
N ALA A 435 -3.80 8.92 26.06
CA ALA A 435 -4.12 10.25 26.57
C ALA A 435 -5.63 10.42 26.79
N ALA A 436 -6.45 9.72 26.00
CA ALA A 436 -7.90 9.72 26.14
C ALA A 436 -8.40 8.89 27.35
N PHE A 437 -7.87 7.67 27.55
CA PHE A 437 -8.48 6.67 28.44
C PHE A 437 -7.55 6.05 29.49
N ALA A 438 -6.29 6.49 29.54
CA ALA A 438 -5.18 5.73 30.13
C ALA A 438 -4.98 4.38 29.43
N GLY A 439 -3.91 3.67 29.79
CA GLY A 439 -3.55 2.41 29.13
C GLY A 439 -2.62 1.58 29.99
N PRO A 440 -2.48 0.28 29.71
CA PRO A 440 -1.45 -0.53 30.35
C PRO A 440 -0.07 0.01 30.00
N GLY A 441 0.86 -0.14 30.93
CA GLY A 441 2.28 -0.01 30.61
C GLY A 441 2.69 -1.19 29.73
N ILE A 442 3.25 -0.91 28.56
CA ILE A 442 3.72 -1.91 27.61
C ILE A 442 5.10 -1.50 27.09
N HIS A 443 5.92 -2.48 26.74
CA HIS A 443 7.18 -2.31 26.03
C HIS A 443 6.91 -2.70 24.59
N ASP A 444 6.86 -1.74 23.66
CA ASP A 444 6.40 -1.99 22.29
C ASP A 444 7.10 -1.08 21.28
N ALA A 445 7.53 -1.66 20.17
CA ALA A 445 8.15 -0.96 19.07
C ALA A 445 7.53 -1.38 17.72
N LEU A 446 7.57 -0.47 16.77
CA LEU A 446 7.10 -0.70 15.41
C LEU A 446 8.24 -0.40 14.45
N ILE A 447 8.34 -1.18 13.38
CA ILE A 447 9.26 -0.91 12.29
C ILE A 447 8.48 -0.64 10.99
N SER A 448 8.96 0.31 10.19
CA SER A 448 8.44 0.58 8.84
C SER A 448 9.58 0.79 7.85
N LEU A 449 9.45 0.21 6.64
CA LEU A 449 10.37 0.40 5.51
C LEU A 449 10.00 1.60 4.64
N TYR A 450 9.68 2.70 5.30
CA TYR A 450 9.53 4.02 4.76
C TYR A 450 9.74 5.05 5.88
N THR A 451 10.02 6.28 5.51
CA THR A 451 9.97 7.41 6.43
C THR A 451 8.80 8.32 6.10
N THR A 452 8.35 9.04 7.11
CA THR A 452 7.40 10.13 6.96
C THR A 452 8.12 11.44 7.23
N ALA A 453 7.83 12.46 6.45
CA ALA A 453 8.32 13.80 6.69
C ALA A 453 7.22 14.84 6.47
N ASP A 454 7.35 15.96 7.16
CA ASP A 454 6.48 17.11 7.01
C ASP A 454 6.49 17.57 5.56
N SER A 455 5.30 17.65 4.97
CA SER A 455 5.16 18.35 3.71
C SER A 455 4.92 19.82 4.02
N THR A 456 5.87 20.68 3.64
CA THR A 456 5.68 22.14 3.74
C THR A 456 4.51 22.67 2.91
N THR A 457 3.97 21.83 2.00
CA THR A 457 2.84 22.15 1.14
C THR A 457 1.65 21.24 1.40
N SER A 458 1.65 20.38 2.42
CA SER A 458 0.54 19.46 2.67
C SER A 458 0.48 19.02 4.13
N MET A 459 -0.72 18.97 4.69
CA MET A 459 -1.01 18.33 5.98
C MET A 459 -1.13 16.81 5.90
N ASN A 460 -0.99 16.20 4.71
CA ASN A 460 -0.59 14.79 4.62
C ASN A 460 0.92 14.68 4.79
N ALA A 461 1.35 13.67 5.54
CA ALA A 461 2.74 13.27 5.62
C ALA A 461 3.25 12.91 4.21
N SER A 462 4.49 13.29 3.91
CA SER A 462 5.19 12.78 2.73
C SER A 462 5.80 11.42 3.06
N TYR A 463 5.50 10.41 2.26
CA TYR A 463 6.00 9.04 2.45
C TYR A 463 7.17 8.80 1.51
N THR A 464 8.33 8.44 2.07
CA THR A 464 9.52 8.08 1.31
C THR A 464 9.87 6.63 1.59
N ALA A 465 9.63 5.75 0.62
CA ALA A 465 9.96 4.34 0.75
C ALA A 465 11.47 4.14 0.97
N THR A 466 11.83 3.22 1.88
CA THR A 466 13.24 2.84 2.11
C THR A 466 13.87 2.31 0.82
N GLN A 467 13.13 1.48 0.08
CA GLN A 467 13.46 1.09 -1.29
C GLN A 467 12.54 1.81 -2.27
N GLY A 468 13.10 2.79 -2.99
CA GLY A 468 12.32 3.61 -3.94
C GLY A 468 12.18 3.03 -5.35
N PHE A 469 12.94 1.99 -5.69
CA PHE A 469 12.95 1.37 -7.02
C PHE A 469 13.43 -0.09 -6.98
N PRO A 470 13.11 -0.93 -8.00
CA PRO A 470 13.70 -2.26 -8.15
C PRO A 470 15.23 -2.18 -8.32
N VAL A 471 15.96 -3.08 -7.67
CA VAL A 471 17.43 -3.11 -7.73
C VAL A 471 17.91 -4.47 -8.22
N SER A 472 19.06 -4.50 -8.90
CA SER A 472 19.75 -5.74 -9.28
C SER A 472 21.14 -5.76 -8.65
N VAL A 473 21.43 -6.81 -7.91
CA VAL A 473 22.66 -6.99 -7.14
C VAL A 473 23.24 -8.36 -7.39
N ARG A 474 24.53 -8.54 -7.11
CA ARG A 474 25.19 -9.84 -7.16
C ARG A 474 25.49 -10.36 -5.76
N HIS A 475 25.75 -11.66 -5.66
CA HIS A 475 26.37 -12.22 -4.46
C HIS A 475 27.62 -11.45 -4.05
N GLY A 476 27.69 -11.09 -2.76
CA GLY A 476 28.77 -10.31 -2.18
C GLY A 476 28.61 -8.79 -2.32
N ASP A 477 27.70 -8.29 -3.16
CA ASP A 477 27.39 -6.86 -3.19
C ASP A 477 26.74 -6.43 -1.87
N ASP A 478 26.95 -5.16 -1.51
CA ASP A 478 26.31 -4.54 -0.35
C ASP A 478 25.01 -3.85 -0.77
N LEU A 479 23.87 -4.39 -0.32
CA LEU A 479 22.55 -3.89 -0.67
C LEU A 479 22.31 -2.45 -0.21
N SER A 480 22.97 -2.01 0.88
CA SER A 480 22.82 -0.65 1.40
C SER A 480 23.38 0.44 0.49
N THR A 481 24.24 0.07 -0.48
CA THR A 481 24.71 0.99 -1.52
C THR A 481 23.65 1.31 -2.58
N TRP A 482 22.61 0.48 -2.67
CA TRP A 482 21.50 0.60 -3.63
C TRP A 482 20.22 1.10 -2.95
N ILE A 483 19.93 0.60 -1.75
CA ILE A 483 18.79 1.00 -0.92
C ILE A 483 19.30 2.06 0.07
N THR A 484 19.19 3.33 -0.30
CA THR A 484 19.87 4.43 0.42
C THR A 484 18.96 5.27 1.31
N ASN A 485 17.64 5.17 1.14
CA ASN A 485 16.71 5.89 2.01
C ASN A 485 16.67 5.24 3.40
N ALA A 486 16.33 6.04 4.41
CA ALA A 486 16.18 5.55 5.76
C ALA A 486 14.95 4.65 5.92
N PHE A 487 14.92 3.90 7.01
CA PHE A 487 13.72 3.24 7.55
C PHE A 487 13.39 3.88 8.91
N LYS A 488 12.22 3.60 9.48
CA LYS A 488 11.88 4.09 10.82
C LYS A 488 11.60 2.99 11.82
N VAL A 489 11.89 3.32 13.08
CA VAL A 489 11.47 2.58 14.27
C VAL A 489 10.73 3.55 15.18
N GLU A 490 9.56 3.14 15.64
CA GLU A 490 8.70 3.93 16.52
C GLU A 490 8.57 3.22 17.87
N ASN A 491 8.60 3.98 18.96
CA ASN A 491 8.34 3.46 20.29
C ASN A 491 6.87 3.72 20.64
N LEU A 492 6.08 2.65 20.58
CA LEU A 492 4.67 2.66 20.95
C LEU A 492 4.50 2.37 22.45
N GLY A 493 5.55 1.97 23.15
CA GLY A 493 5.56 1.62 24.57
C GLY A 493 5.57 2.80 25.54
N THR A 494 5.53 2.46 26.81
CA THR A 494 5.56 3.39 27.96
C THR A 494 6.93 3.47 28.64
N ASP A 495 7.90 2.70 28.15
CA ASP A 495 9.31 2.71 28.52
C ASP A 495 10.20 2.82 27.27
N GLU A 496 11.49 3.11 27.46
CA GLU A 496 12.43 3.30 26.35
C GLU A 496 12.77 1.96 25.67
N ILE A 497 12.90 1.98 24.34
CA ILE A 497 13.43 0.83 23.59
C ILE A 497 14.95 0.96 23.55
N LEU A 498 15.62 0.21 24.41
CA LEU A 498 17.08 0.29 24.56
C LEU A 498 17.78 -0.49 23.45
N ASN A 499 18.59 0.22 22.68
CA ASN A 499 19.45 -0.33 21.64
C ASN A 499 18.78 -1.35 20.69
N PRO A 500 17.63 -1.02 20.05
CA PRO A 500 16.87 -1.97 19.25
C PRO A 500 17.77 -2.62 18.20
N VAL A 501 17.67 -3.95 18.09
CA VAL A 501 18.36 -4.73 17.05
C VAL A 501 17.36 -4.97 15.94
N VAL A 502 17.72 -4.61 14.71
CA VAL A 502 16.90 -4.87 13.52
C VAL A 502 17.63 -5.87 12.64
N GLU A 503 16.91 -6.91 12.22
CA GLU A 503 17.34 -7.94 11.28
C GLU A 503 16.82 -7.62 9.88
N PHE A 504 17.62 -7.92 8.85
CA PHE A 504 17.31 -7.60 7.46
C PHE A 504 17.36 -8.85 6.58
N TYR A 505 16.43 -8.93 5.62
CA TYR A 505 16.17 -10.13 4.84
C TYR A 505 15.85 -9.81 3.38
N LEU A 506 16.07 -10.82 2.54
CA LEU A 506 15.45 -10.95 1.22
C LEU A 506 14.43 -12.09 1.29
N SER A 507 13.14 -11.79 1.22
CA SER A 507 12.08 -12.82 1.20
C SER A 507 11.59 -13.08 -0.22
N GLN A 508 11.32 -14.34 -0.55
CA GLN A 508 10.77 -14.70 -1.87
C GLN A 508 9.32 -14.26 -2.05
N GLN A 509 8.60 -14.04 -0.95
CA GLN A 509 7.21 -13.62 -0.96
C GLN A 509 7.01 -12.47 0.03
N ARG A 510 6.31 -11.42 -0.42
CA ARG A 510 5.97 -10.28 0.42
C ARG A 510 4.98 -10.71 1.52
N LEU A 511 5.17 -10.20 2.74
CA LEU A 511 4.36 -10.54 3.92
C LEU A 511 4.36 -12.04 4.25
N ASN A 512 5.46 -12.75 3.96
CA ASN A 512 5.58 -14.18 4.22
C ASN A 512 7.03 -14.57 4.52
N TRP A 513 7.25 -15.24 5.66
CA TRP A 513 8.56 -15.69 6.13
C TRP A 513 8.86 -17.17 5.82
N SER A 514 8.13 -17.83 4.92
CA SER A 514 8.34 -19.24 4.59
C SER A 514 9.64 -19.52 3.82
N ALA A 515 10.15 -18.54 3.06
CA ALA A 515 11.38 -18.66 2.29
C ALA A 515 12.10 -17.30 2.20
N TYR A 516 13.24 -17.19 2.87
CA TYR A 516 14.02 -15.95 2.94
C TYR A 516 15.53 -16.22 3.02
N ALA A 517 16.31 -15.18 2.74
CA ALA A 517 17.74 -15.10 3.01
C ALA A 517 18.01 -13.98 4.03
N TYR A 518 18.66 -14.33 5.14
CA TYR A 518 19.13 -13.39 6.14
C TYR A 518 20.37 -12.63 5.65
N LEU A 519 20.32 -11.30 5.67
CA LEU A 519 21.41 -10.42 5.22
C LEU A 519 22.33 -9.99 6.37
N GLY A 520 21.76 -9.80 7.56
CA GLY A 520 22.49 -9.27 8.71
C GLY A 520 21.58 -8.58 9.71
N ASN A 521 22.18 -8.05 10.77
CA ASN A 521 21.49 -7.25 11.76
C ASN A 521 22.36 -6.09 12.24
N ALA A 522 21.70 -5.07 12.78
CA ALA A 522 22.36 -3.94 13.41
C ALA A 522 21.61 -3.48 14.66
N SER A 523 22.37 -3.02 15.64
CA SER A 523 21.84 -2.32 16.81
C SER A 523 21.88 -0.80 16.58
N TYR A 524 20.81 -0.12 16.98
CA TYR A 524 20.61 1.32 16.81
C TYR A 524 20.51 2.03 18.16
N PRO A 525 20.64 3.36 18.24
CA PRO A 525 20.42 4.09 19.49
C PRO A 525 19.04 3.87 20.12
N THR A 526 18.94 4.16 21.42
CA THR A 526 17.68 4.12 22.17
C THR A 526 16.59 4.96 21.52
N VAL A 527 15.38 4.40 21.41
CA VAL A 527 14.17 5.12 21.01
C VAL A 527 13.41 5.51 22.29
N PRO A 528 13.36 6.81 22.66
CA PRO A 528 12.62 7.24 23.85
C PRO A 528 11.12 6.94 23.72
N THR A 529 10.42 6.92 24.85
CA THR A 529 8.95 6.69 24.88
C THR A 529 8.24 7.67 23.98
N TYR A 530 7.36 7.17 23.11
CA TYR A 530 6.50 8.00 22.27
C TYR A 530 7.26 8.77 21.16
N PHE A 531 8.40 8.24 20.70
CA PHE A 531 9.18 8.83 19.63
C PHE A 531 9.29 7.92 18.41
N THR A 532 9.45 8.57 17.26
CA THR A 532 9.82 7.97 15.99
C THR A 532 11.27 8.34 15.67
N TYR A 533 12.08 7.35 15.30
CA TYR A 533 13.45 7.54 14.85
C TYR A 533 13.61 6.98 13.44
N THR A 534 14.39 7.67 12.62
CA THR A 534 14.79 7.21 11.29
C THR A 534 16.24 6.78 11.29
N TYR A 535 16.53 5.63 10.70
CA TYR A 535 17.87 5.05 10.66
C TYR A 535 18.30 4.73 9.23
N SER A 536 19.59 4.88 8.95
CA SER A 536 20.21 4.36 7.73
C SER A 536 20.40 2.85 7.84
N LEU A 537 20.39 2.17 6.69
CA LEU A 537 20.73 0.76 6.63
C LEU A 537 22.20 0.53 7.02
N PRO A 538 22.53 -0.62 7.64
CA PRO A 538 23.90 -1.01 7.91
C PRO A 538 24.52 -1.62 6.64
N TRP A 539 25.77 -2.09 6.71
CA TRP A 539 26.34 -2.89 5.62
C TRP A 539 25.58 -4.23 5.52
N LEU A 540 24.99 -4.51 4.36
CA LEU A 540 24.10 -5.65 4.11
C LEU A 540 24.62 -6.48 2.93
N PRO A 541 25.64 -7.34 3.14
CA PRO A 541 26.17 -8.18 2.09
C PRO A 541 25.14 -9.22 1.65
N VAL A 542 24.93 -9.38 0.33
CA VAL A 542 24.12 -10.48 -0.20
C VAL A 542 24.90 -11.79 -0.08
N PRO A 543 24.48 -12.76 0.74
CA PRO A 543 25.24 -13.99 0.92
C PRO A 543 25.34 -14.82 -0.36
N ALA A 544 26.48 -15.50 -0.56
CA ALA A 544 26.70 -16.38 -1.72
C ALA A 544 25.77 -17.61 -1.77
N TRP A 545 25.12 -17.95 -0.65
CA TRP A 545 24.13 -19.04 -0.58
C TRP A 545 22.70 -18.56 -0.85
N THR A 546 22.47 -17.26 -1.02
CA THR A 546 21.16 -16.74 -1.45
C THR A 546 20.88 -17.25 -2.86
N PRO A 547 19.80 -18.00 -3.10
CA PRO A 547 19.46 -18.39 -4.47
C PRO A 547 19.33 -17.15 -5.38
N THR A 548 19.69 -17.27 -6.65
CA THR A 548 19.50 -16.16 -7.60
C THR A 548 18.01 -15.97 -7.87
N GLY A 549 17.52 -14.75 -8.07
CA GLY A 549 16.09 -14.51 -8.33
C GLY A 549 15.55 -13.20 -7.78
N ASP A 550 14.24 -13.03 -7.88
CA ASP A 550 13.52 -11.86 -7.39
C ASP A 550 13.08 -12.04 -5.93
N TYR A 551 13.36 -11.03 -5.11
CA TYR A 551 13.05 -10.99 -3.68
C TYR A 551 12.40 -9.67 -3.28
N TYR A 552 11.75 -9.66 -2.13
CA TYR A 552 11.31 -8.46 -1.42
C TYR A 552 12.28 -8.18 -0.28
N PHE A 553 12.73 -6.92 -0.17
CA PHE A 553 13.47 -6.48 1.00
C PHE A 553 12.53 -6.41 2.22
N ALA A 554 12.96 -6.98 3.33
CA ALA A 554 12.19 -7.02 4.56
C ALA A 554 13.09 -6.74 5.77
N ALA A 555 12.49 -6.17 6.81
CA ALA A 555 13.13 -5.95 8.10
C ALA A 555 12.28 -6.56 9.21
N PHE A 556 12.95 -7.05 10.24
CA PHE A 556 12.32 -7.67 11.40
C PHE A 556 12.95 -7.10 12.67
N LEU A 557 12.10 -6.81 13.65
CA LEU A 557 12.50 -6.37 14.98
C LEU A 557 12.38 -7.58 15.93
N PRO A 558 13.46 -8.36 16.17
CA PRO A 558 13.43 -9.54 17.05
C PRO A 558 13.23 -9.25 18.54
N ALA A 559 12.76 -8.05 18.91
CA ALA A 559 12.60 -7.63 20.29
C ALA A 559 11.55 -8.50 21.03
N THR A 560 11.71 -8.58 22.35
CA THR A 560 10.68 -9.12 23.25
C THR A 560 9.69 -8.02 23.60
N ASP A 561 9.00 -7.48 22.61
CA ASP A 561 8.02 -6.43 22.82
C ASP A 561 6.60 -7.01 22.82
N ALA A 562 5.63 -6.22 23.25
CA ALA A 562 4.32 -6.73 23.70
C ALA A 562 3.42 -7.16 22.54
N ILE A 563 3.72 -6.71 21.32
CA ILE A 563 2.87 -6.86 20.14
C ILE A 563 3.73 -7.32 18.97
N ASP A 564 3.38 -8.46 18.39
CA ASP A 564 4.25 -9.09 17.38
C ASP A 564 3.95 -8.66 15.93
N TYR A 565 2.74 -8.15 15.65
CA TYR A 565 2.33 -7.90 14.26
C TYR A 565 3.04 -6.71 13.61
N ASN A 566 3.55 -5.78 14.41
CA ASN A 566 4.29 -4.57 14.02
C ASN A 566 5.81 -4.76 14.04
N ASN A 567 6.29 -5.98 14.34
CA ASN A 567 7.72 -6.32 14.33
C ASN A 567 8.27 -6.64 12.95
N SER A 568 7.47 -6.55 11.89
CA SER A 568 7.94 -6.79 10.53
C SER A 568 7.56 -5.66 9.60
N ALA A 569 8.49 -5.29 8.72
CA ALA A 569 8.28 -4.32 7.67
C ALA A 569 8.78 -4.85 6.33
N TRP A 570 8.13 -4.43 5.26
CA TRP A 570 8.32 -4.98 3.93
C TRP A 570 8.38 -3.87 2.90
N ALA A 571 9.26 -4.03 1.90
CA ALA A 571 9.24 -3.18 0.73
C ALA A 571 7.90 -3.28 -0.01
N ASP A 572 7.60 -2.25 -0.80
CA ASP A 572 6.40 -2.19 -1.63
C ASP A 572 6.40 -3.32 -2.68
N ALA A 573 5.21 -3.77 -3.13
CA ALA A 573 5.03 -4.89 -4.04
C ALA A 573 5.72 -4.69 -5.40
N GLY A 574 5.90 -3.43 -5.82
CA GLY A 574 6.65 -3.09 -7.03
C GLY A 574 8.17 -3.00 -6.84
N MET A 575 8.70 -3.18 -5.63
CA MET A 575 10.10 -2.90 -5.28
C MET A 575 10.85 -4.20 -4.97
N THR A 576 11.33 -4.87 -6.01
CA THR A 576 12.06 -6.14 -5.89
C THR A 576 13.58 -5.94 -5.85
N VAL A 577 14.27 -6.93 -5.29
CA VAL A 577 15.72 -7.09 -5.33
C VAL A 577 16.00 -8.32 -6.19
N HIS A 578 16.53 -8.12 -7.39
CA HIS A 578 17.01 -9.20 -8.25
C HIS A 578 18.43 -9.58 -7.84
N VAL A 579 18.65 -10.84 -7.47
CA VAL A 579 19.95 -11.39 -7.08
C VAL A 579 20.51 -12.21 -8.23
N ASP A 580 21.64 -11.79 -8.77
CA ASP A 580 22.47 -12.52 -9.71
C ASP A 580 23.64 -13.21 -8.99
N ASN A 581 24.18 -14.28 -9.58
CA ASN A 581 25.48 -14.80 -9.13
C ASN A 581 26.64 -13.98 -9.71
N VAL A 582 27.81 -14.05 -9.08
CA VAL A 582 29.06 -13.61 -9.72
C VAL A 582 29.49 -14.70 -10.71
N PRO A 583 29.62 -14.40 -12.03
CA PRO A 583 29.94 -15.44 -13.00
C PRO A 583 31.32 -16.05 -12.76
N THR A 584 31.36 -17.36 -12.53
CA THR A 584 32.59 -18.14 -12.48
C THR A 584 33.03 -18.51 -13.90
N THR A 585 34.32 -18.39 -14.21
CA THR A 585 34.85 -18.82 -15.52
C THR A 585 35.12 -20.32 -15.53
N LEU A 586 34.46 -21.04 -16.43
CA LEU A 586 34.69 -22.45 -16.70
C LEU A 586 35.89 -22.62 -17.62
N VAL A 587 36.61 -23.72 -17.42
CA VAL A 587 37.71 -24.15 -18.30
C VAL A 587 37.39 -25.57 -18.78
N PRO A 588 36.59 -25.71 -19.86
CA PRO A 588 36.17 -27.03 -20.32
C PRO A 588 37.34 -27.87 -20.86
N GLU A 589 37.47 -29.08 -20.33
CA GLU A 589 38.45 -30.10 -20.73
C GLU A 589 37.80 -31.23 -21.53
N LEU A 590 38.59 -32.22 -21.96
CA LEU A 590 38.09 -33.33 -22.79
C LEU A 590 37.20 -34.32 -22.04
N TYR A 591 37.32 -34.38 -20.72
CA TYR A 591 36.49 -35.21 -19.85
C TYR A 591 35.41 -34.35 -19.19
N TRP A 592 34.31 -34.99 -18.78
CA TRP A 592 33.26 -34.33 -18.02
C TRP A 592 33.78 -33.80 -16.68
N GLN A 593 33.59 -32.51 -16.46
CA GLN A 593 33.80 -31.80 -15.20
C GLN A 593 32.42 -31.41 -14.65
N THR A 594 32.34 -31.16 -13.35
CA THR A 594 31.11 -30.66 -12.70
C THR A 594 31.38 -29.27 -12.13
N SER A 595 30.43 -28.35 -12.32
CA SER A 595 30.49 -27.01 -11.74
C SER A 595 30.34 -27.06 -10.22
N GLU A 596 30.51 -25.92 -9.56
CA GLU A 596 29.96 -25.73 -8.22
C GLU A 596 28.44 -25.87 -8.22
N THR A 597 27.87 -26.19 -7.06
CA THR A 597 26.43 -26.26 -6.88
C THR A 597 25.85 -24.85 -6.89
N GLY A 598 24.97 -24.56 -7.85
CA GLY A 598 24.19 -23.33 -7.91
C GLY A 598 22.82 -23.47 -7.26
N LEU A 599 22.22 -22.34 -6.91
CA LEU A 599 20.89 -22.23 -6.30
C LEU A 599 20.04 -21.24 -7.10
N ILE A 600 18.89 -21.69 -7.62
CA ILE A 600 17.91 -20.88 -8.34
C ILE A 600 16.69 -20.66 -7.45
N GLY A 601 16.35 -19.40 -7.21
CA GLY A 601 15.11 -18.92 -6.61
C GLY A 601 14.11 -18.42 -7.67
N PRO A 602 13.04 -17.71 -7.26
CA PRO A 602 12.01 -17.24 -8.18
C PRO A 602 12.58 -16.36 -9.29
N ALA A 603 12.25 -16.65 -10.56
CA ALA A 603 12.77 -15.95 -11.74
C ALA A 603 14.31 -15.89 -11.82
N GLY A 604 15.00 -16.77 -11.09
CA GLY A 604 16.46 -16.80 -10.99
C GLY A 604 17.16 -17.29 -12.24
N LYS A 605 18.37 -16.77 -12.44
CA LYS A 605 19.30 -17.24 -13.47
C LYS A 605 20.70 -17.33 -12.89
N TRP A 606 21.43 -18.37 -13.29
CA TRP A 606 22.81 -18.57 -12.88
C TRP A 606 23.72 -18.59 -14.10
N ARG A 607 24.70 -17.69 -14.13
CA ARG A 607 25.61 -17.51 -15.26
C ARG A 607 27.00 -18.05 -14.96
N PHE A 608 27.57 -18.73 -15.93
CA PHE A 608 29.01 -18.99 -16.03
C PHE A 608 29.55 -18.37 -17.32
N ASP A 609 30.84 -18.06 -17.33
CA ASP A 609 31.55 -17.64 -18.54
C ASP A 609 32.54 -18.73 -19.00
N PHE A 610 32.82 -18.86 -20.29
CA PHE A 610 33.88 -19.74 -20.79
C PHE A 610 34.55 -19.19 -22.05
N GLN A 611 35.80 -19.56 -22.28
CA GLN A 611 36.52 -19.22 -23.50
C GLN A 611 36.23 -20.24 -24.61
N GLY A 612 35.43 -19.82 -25.59
CA GLY A 612 35.11 -20.60 -26.77
C GLY A 612 36.16 -20.43 -27.85
N ALA A 613 36.65 -21.53 -28.42
CA ALA A 613 37.55 -21.55 -29.57
C ALA A 613 36.76 -21.92 -30.84
N ALA A 614 36.95 -21.15 -31.91
CA ALA A 614 36.22 -21.30 -33.16
C ALA A 614 36.25 -22.75 -33.68
N GLY A 615 35.08 -23.30 -33.99
CA GLY A 615 34.93 -24.67 -34.48
C GLY A 615 35.01 -25.78 -33.41
N THR A 616 35.32 -25.45 -32.15
CA THR A 616 35.30 -26.40 -31.03
C THR A 616 33.87 -26.55 -30.51
N THR A 617 33.45 -27.79 -30.25
CA THR A 617 32.15 -28.08 -29.63
C THR A 617 32.29 -28.16 -28.12
N TYR A 618 31.39 -27.51 -27.41
CA TYR A 618 31.28 -27.50 -25.95
C TYR A 618 29.98 -28.14 -25.54
N TRP A 619 30.01 -28.90 -24.45
CA TRP A 619 28.85 -29.57 -23.89
C TRP A 619 28.58 -29.03 -22.49
N PHE A 620 27.31 -28.75 -22.21
CA PHE A 620 26.80 -28.30 -20.90
C PHE A 620 25.55 -29.12 -20.60
N SER A 621 25.48 -29.74 -19.43
CA SER A 621 24.44 -30.73 -19.14
C SER A 621 24.03 -30.73 -17.67
N LEU A 622 22.72 -30.80 -17.41
CA LEU A 622 22.13 -30.98 -16.09
C LEU A 622 21.64 -32.43 -15.88
N CYS A 623 21.95 -33.32 -16.83
CA CYS A 623 21.57 -34.72 -16.82
C CYS A 623 22.43 -35.58 -15.85
N GLY A 624 21.79 -36.50 -15.12
CA GLY A 624 22.45 -37.38 -14.13
C GLY A 624 23.56 -38.31 -14.66
N GLY A 625 23.73 -38.45 -15.98
CA GLY A 625 24.75 -39.31 -16.61
C GLY A 625 26.03 -38.60 -17.06
N THR A 626 26.05 -37.27 -17.01
CA THR A 626 27.13 -36.41 -17.55
C THR A 626 27.82 -35.58 -16.47
N GLY A 627 27.58 -35.93 -15.20
CA GLY A 627 28.03 -35.16 -14.04
C GLY A 627 27.12 -33.97 -13.71
N GLY A 628 26.00 -33.81 -14.44
CA GLY A 628 24.95 -32.84 -14.15
C GLY A 628 23.90 -33.35 -13.16
N SER A 629 23.21 -32.44 -12.50
CA SER A 629 22.01 -32.72 -11.70
C SER A 629 21.23 -31.44 -11.45
N ALA A 630 19.90 -31.52 -11.32
CA ALA A 630 19.09 -30.46 -10.74
C ALA A 630 17.83 -31.03 -10.08
N THR A 631 17.23 -30.23 -9.18
CA THR A 631 16.00 -30.61 -8.46
C THR A 631 14.73 -29.97 -9.03
N PHE A 632 14.85 -29.26 -10.15
CA PHE A 632 13.77 -28.49 -10.78
C PHE A 632 13.82 -28.63 -12.30
N ASP A 633 12.79 -28.14 -12.99
CA ASP A 633 12.71 -28.14 -14.44
C ASP A 633 13.57 -27.00 -15.02
N THR A 634 14.62 -27.37 -15.76
CA THR A 634 15.76 -26.49 -16.09
C THR A 634 15.76 -26.06 -17.55
N THR A 635 16.36 -24.89 -17.78
CA THR A 635 16.73 -24.38 -19.12
C THR A 635 18.22 -24.08 -19.18
N ILE A 636 18.85 -24.26 -20.35
CA ILE A 636 20.23 -23.84 -20.62
C ILE A 636 20.24 -22.93 -21.84
N SER A 637 20.87 -21.78 -21.74
CA SER A 637 21.13 -20.89 -22.89
C SER A 637 22.60 -20.52 -22.99
N ILE A 638 23.09 -20.31 -24.22
CA ILE A 638 24.42 -19.78 -24.49
C ILE A 638 24.30 -18.48 -25.26
N ALA A 639 25.04 -17.45 -24.84
CA ALA A 639 25.01 -16.13 -25.45
C ALA A 639 26.41 -15.56 -25.67
N TYR A 640 26.49 -14.62 -26.61
CA TYR A 640 27.62 -13.71 -26.79
C TYR A 640 27.11 -12.27 -26.64
N GLY A 641 27.56 -11.57 -25.60
CA GLY A 641 26.97 -10.29 -25.21
C GLY A 641 25.50 -10.48 -24.83
N SER A 642 24.59 -9.77 -25.51
CA SER A 642 23.14 -9.88 -25.31
C SER A 642 22.43 -10.79 -26.33
N THR A 643 23.19 -11.46 -27.21
CA THR A 643 22.62 -12.31 -28.27
C THR A 643 22.66 -13.77 -27.86
N GLU A 644 21.49 -14.38 -27.68
CA GLU A 644 21.35 -15.82 -27.51
C GLU A 644 21.72 -16.54 -28.81
N LEU A 645 22.58 -17.55 -28.70
CA LEU A 645 23.11 -18.33 -29.81
C LEU A 645 22.59 -19.76 -29.80
N ALA A 646 22.23 -20.28 -28.62
CA ALA A 646 21.71 -21.62 -28.44
C ALA A 646 20.87 -21.70 -27.15
N TYR A 647 19.87 -22.58 -27.16
CA TYR A 647 18.93 -22.80 -26.06
C TYR A 647 18.50 -24.27 -26.04
N ASP A 648 18.31 -24.83 -24.85
CA ASP A 648 17.71 -26.14 -24.62
C ASP A 648 16.76 -26.12 -23.41
N ASP A 649 15.66 -26.87 -23.52
CA ASP A 649 14.85 -27.38 -22.42
C ASP A 649 14.59 -28.89 -22.61
N ASP A 650 14.47 -29.63 -21.50
CA ASP A 650 13.97 -31.02 -21.49
C ASP A 650 14.71 -32.11 -22.31
N THR A 651 16.02 -31.98 -22.58
CA THR A 651 16.77 -33.03 -23.30
C THR A 651 16.73 -34.41 -22.64
N CYS A 652 16.77 -34.50 -21.29
CA CYS A 652 16.83 -35.78 -20.57
C CYS A 652 15.75 -35.91 -19.48
N GLY A 653 14.51 -35.56 -19.84
CA GLY A 653 13.38 -35.50 -18.91
C GLY A 653 13.06 -34.04 -18.63
N LEU A 654 13.06 -33.63 -17.36
CA LEU A 654 12.90 -32.22 -16.94
C LEU A 654 14.24 -31.45 -16.93
N GLN A 655 15.26 -32.00 -17.59
CA GLN A 655 16.64 -31.54 -17.45
C GLN A 655 17.25 -31.25 -18.82
N SER A 656 17.95 -30.13 -18.90
CA SER A 656 18.54 -29.62 -20.13
C SER A 656 19.96 -30.15 -20.40
N GLU A 657 20.31 -30.30 -21.67
CA GLU A 657 21.65 -30.56 -22.16
C GLU A 657 21.87 -29.89 -23.52
N LEU A 658 22.97 -29.16 -23.65
CA LEU A 658 23.24 -28.35 -24.82
C LEU A 658 24.66 -28.60 -25.37
N ALA A 659 24.72 -28.88 -26.68
CA ALA A 659 25.95 -28.90 -27.46
C ALA A 659 26.09 -27.60 -28.27
N PHE A 660 27.23 -26.93 -28.15
CA PHE A 660 27.49 -25.65 -28.80
C PHE A 660 28.85 -25.62 -29.48
N THR A 661 28.85 -25.47 -30.81
CA THR A 661 30.07 -25.23 -31.58
C THR A 661 30.33 -23.73 -31.66
N ALA A 662 31.41 -23.27 -31.04
CA ALA A 662 31.72 -21.85 -30.98
C ALA A 662 31.99 -21.30 -32.40
N PRO A 663 31.26 -20.26 -32.86
CA PRO A 663 31.42 -19.74 -34.22
C PRO A 663 32.70 -18.92 -34.42
N TYR A 664 33.30 -18.43 -33.33
CA TYR A 664 34.52 -17.61 -33.31
C TYR A 664 35.18 -17.69 -31.93
N ASP A 665 36.44 -17.26 -31.85
CA ASP A 665 37.17 -17.16 -30.60
C ASP A 665 36.62 -16.00 -29.74
N ALA A 666 35.98 -16.31 -28.62
CA ALA A 666 35.40 -15.30 -27.73
C ALA A 666 35.08 -15.87 -26.34
N THR A 667 34.85 -14.97 -25.38
CA THR A 667 34.15 -15.33 -24.14
C THR A 667 32.66 -15.45 -24.43
N PHE A 668 32.07 -16.60 -24.11
CA PHE A 668 30.63 -16.83 -24.14
C PHE A 668 30.10 -16.98 -22.72
N SER A 669 28.82 -16.71 -22.53
CA SER A 669 28.12 -16.97 -21.27
C SER A 669 27.18 -18.15 -21.44
N VAL A 670 27.22 -19.10 -20.50
CA VAL A 670 26.19 -20.12 -20.35
C VAL A 670 25.33 -19.75 -19.14
N THR A 671 24.02 -19.71 -19.34
CA THR A 671 23.04 -19.33 -18.32
C THR A 671 22.10 -20.49 -18.06
N ILE A 672 22.00 -20.87 -16.79
CA ILE A 672 21.05 -21.85 -16.27
C ILE A 672 19.85 -21.08 -15.75
N GLY A 673 18.66 -21.46 -16.16
CA GLY A 673 17.40 -20.92 -15.65
C GLY A 673 16.41 -22.04 -15.35
N SER A 674 15.20 -21.63 -15.01
CA SER A 674 14.05 -22.53 -14.92
C SER A 674 13.12 -22.37 -16.13
N TYR A 675 12.35 -23.40 -16.43
CA TYR A 675 11.31 -23.32 -17.48
C TYR A 675 10.17 -22.38 -17.08
N ASP A 676 9.74 -22.44 -15.82
CA ASP A 676 8.78 -21.52 -15.20
C ASP A 676 9.48 -20.70 -14.10
N ASN A 677 9.19 -19.40 -14.00
CA ASN A 677 9.77 -18.51 -13.00
C ASN A 677 9.44 -18.92 -11.55
N LEU A 678 8.47 -19.81 -11.33
CA LEU A 678 8.11 -20.35 -10.02
C LEU A 678 8.96 -21.56 -9.62
N TYR A 679 9.66 -22.21 -10.56
CA TYR A 679 10.50 -23.36 -10.27
C TYR A 679 11.84 -22.93 -9.69
N GLN A 680 12.24 -23.63 -8.64
CA GLN A 680 13.39 -23.28 -7.81
C GLN A 680 14.10 -24.55 -7.37
N GLY A 681 15.39 -24.45 -7.06
CA GLY A 681 16.14 -25.57 -6.52
C GLY A 681 17.63 -25.43 -6.65
N SER A 682 18.32 -26.54 -6.38
CA SER A 682 19.75 -26.64 -6.57
C SER A 682 20.09 -27.33 -7.89
N PHE A 683 21.26 -27.01 -8.43
CA PHE A 683 21.80 -27.70 -9.59
C PHE A 683 23.33 -27.81 -9.51
N ALA A 684 23.89 -28.76 -10.26
CA ALA A 684 25.29 -28.79 -10.61
C ALA A 684 25.38 -29.14 -12.10
N MET A 685 26.17 -28.39 -12.86
CA MET A 685 26.27 -28.56 -14.32
C MET A 685 27.49 -29.39 -14.68
N GLY A 686 27.27 -30.47 -15.42
CA GLY A 686 28.31 -31.17 -16.15
C GLY A 686 28.77 -30.34 -17.34
N TYR A 687 30.08 -30.19 -17.56
CA TYR A 687 30.61 -29.51 -18.74
C TYR A 687 31.88 -30.16 -19.28
N ARG A 688 32.12 -30.03 -20.58
CA ARG A 688 33.35 -30.45 -21.27
C ARG A 688 33.48 -29.77 -22.64
N ARG A 689 34.64 -29.91 -23.27
CA ARG A 689 34.83 -29.66 -24.70
C ARG A 689 35.07 -30.96 -25.46
N GLU A 690 34.74 -30.93 -26.73
CA GLU A 690 35.01 -31.99 -27.69
C GLU A 690 35.88 -31.43 -28.81
N ILE A 691 37.00 -32.10 -29.08
CA ILE A 691 37.80 -31.80 -30.27
C ILE A 691 37.09 -32.51 -31.42
N ASN A 692 36.48 -31.72 -32.30
CA ASN A 692 36.10 -32.24 -33.61
C ASN A 692 37.40 -32.63 -34.32
N ASP A 693 37.70 -33.92 -34.33
CA ASP A 693 38.90 -34.43 -35.00
C ASP A 693 38.64 -34.43 -36.51
N VAL A 694 38.64 -33.22 -37.10
CA VAL A 694 38.39 -33.00 -38.53
C VAL A 694 39.49 -33.65 -39.38
N ILE A 695 40.60 -34.07 -38.75
CA ILE A 695 41.72 -34.76 -39.42
C ILE A 695 41.30 -36.14 -39.97
N PHE A 696 40.22 -36.75 -39.46
CA PHE A 696 39.77 -38.07 -39.95
C PHE A 696 38.41 -38.07 -40.66
N ALA A 697 37.74 -36.91 -40.80
CA ALA A 697 36.43 -36.81 -41.45
C ALA A 697 36.48 -36.97 -42.98
N ASP A 698 37.65 -36.77 -43.60
CA ASP A 698 37.84 -36.93 -45.05
C ASP A 698 38.08 -38.39 -45.48
N GLY A 699 37.94 -39.36 -44.56
CA GLY A 699 37.92 -40.77 -44.86
C GLY A 699 39.26 -41.31 -45.39
N PHE A 700 39.83 -42.29 -44.70
CA PHE A 700 40.57 -43.30 -45.42
C PHE A 700 39.56 -44.07 -46.29
N GLY A 701 39.34 -43.58 -47.51
CA GLY A 701 38.81 -44.40 -48.58
C GLY A 701 39.74 -45.62 -48.74
N PRO A 702 39.19 -46.83 -48.97
CA PRO A 702 39.97 -48.07 -49.03
C PRO A 702 41.09 -48.04 -50.06
#